data_AF-A0A2J6QY89-F1
#
_entry.id   AF-A0A2J6QY89-F1
#
_cell.length_a   1.000
_cell.length_b   1.000
_cell.length_c   1.000
_cell.angle_alpha   90.00
_cell.angle_beta   90.00
_cell.angle_gamma   90.00
#
_symmetry.space_group_name_H-M   'P 1'
#
loop_
_entity.id
_entity.type
_entity.pdbx_description
1 polymer ?
#
loop_
_entity_poly.entity_id
_entity_poly.type
_entity_poly.pdbx_seq_one_letter_code
_entity_poly.pdbx_strand_id
1 'polypeptide(L)'
;MALVNTIGSQVAAGSTLQNAVVRLAQFRANTPQDTTGLCECSGGNGHCTGCAAIPVYQTKVRVPGEEGAEGRRGDVPAHPLFPGLDGQPGEATIIVTSKTGQPRSYRSRFQLELVDFDVEDENEDGVFEPGEHLFIRRIRIKNTGGMPSPTKETILEIDPSECLQPINTHEGRAFIPSVLPGQIITLPGSIKALIREPDMLIQGGEAYKESTLIKLKAIMPGLNRRLDYFGYQKSVDIEYPLQLRELDYLDSVAQGSVNKLKMQIYNKSIKSFGGTGISSRLSAVKISMSSETGSLLTPKRTWEAEAAQDPGAIKATSSTELTQIAKISHLAKDHTYAEIHIEFYISSPGAVPSNGKKIAQTYRMTQSFDVQMQISAAHVYDEEAGVLVVTNAKTPPKQFEAIGNFVRTALNLKMDVWNVSLYGGLERQNEDNEEDQDIPNNILNEYRGRTIIFLGNQFEHFGVKEQTILNLCESRAISAECFAGSSCLLLGAAAEKRHRDEWMRGTVFPISYRISELEKRVAESSTFDSSATFITSICEQRAAGTPVSRAYILESNSKWYYGSAKMAVKLRAKQITRHLKEKLPQERFWVCPVYPRVDGARPHNGYVAVWHGLPTKGNILAAESKPLERGLQPKLNPFESFNIISALPCLLRIRLLCSFDREHEDSAGSLKEKDEGTPSIDSDDPASYSPEILNAVQYSLEEDACNEIKNYLGAAPLIDNLTFGSKTSHDQFKVHFPCLNTIIQQVETCEGTPARALEVLKTAMAATNPQKKRQVAREFTLPFGQRRGHLQSYLTKRVESLLRDKGYEPDRLKAFRASIKHSRMSGSLRNTAKIVEARNVEFTGVYTEEYRKGRKATQDLVPKTVLCTAAEWDTRYQEIEKTRHRLKRSVTKAFEKRAKMSTLKLDASEIAGNSKAKLEDQAGPSSR
;
A
#
# COMPACT_ATOMS: atom_id res chain seq x y z
N MET A 1 21.99 -37.05 -13.78
CA MET A 1 21.93 -36.48 -12.42
C MET A 1 23.34 -36.39 -11.81
N ALA A 2 24.26 -35.64 -12.43
CA ALA A 2 25.63 -35.42 -11.91
C ALA A 2 26.41 -34.29 -12.62
N LEU A 3 25.72 -33.34 -13.29
CA LEU A 3 26.38 -32.23 -14.00
C LEU A 3 25.62 -30.89 -13.89
N VAL A 4 24.75 -30.77 -12.89
CA VAL A 4 23.98 -29.56 -12.54
C VAL A 4 24.27 -29.10 -11.10
N ASN A 5 25.15 -29.80 -10.37
CA ASN A 5 25.64 -29.36 -9.04
C ASN A 5 27.01 -28.66 -9.09
N THR A 6 27.48 -28.28 -10.28
CA THR A 6 28.81 -27.70 -10.47
C THR A 6 28.81 -26.38 -11.23
N ILE A 7 27.66 -25.69 -11.30
CA ILE A 7 27.52 -24.31 -11.80
C ILE A 7 26.43 -23.60 -10.97
N GLY A 8 26.63 -23.57 -9.65
CA GLY A 8 25.69 -22.98 -8.69
C GLY A 8 26.34 -22.24 -7.52
N SER A 9 27.66 -22.04 -7.54
CA SER A 9 28.38 -21.38 -6.44
C SER A 9 29.48 -20.40 -6.88
N GLN A 10 29.48 -19.98 -8.15
CA GLN A 10 30.50 -19.04 -8.68
C GLN A 10 29.92 -17.88 -9.50
N VAL A 11 28.84 -17.25 -9.03
CA VAL A 11 28.54 -15.84 -9.35
C VAL A 11 28.00 -15.16 -8.09
N ALA A 12 28.91 -14.86 -7.17
CA ALA A 12 28.73 -13.87 -6.11
C ALA A 12 30.11 -13.34 -5.68
N ALA A 13 30.96 -13.02 -6.66
CA ALA A 13 32.18 -12.25 -6.44
C ALA A 13 31.84 -10.76 -6.49
N GLY A 14 31.12 -10.31 -5.47
CA GLY A 14 30.98 -8.90 -5.11
C GLY A 14 31.80 -8.66 -3.86
N SER A 15 33.01 -8.14 -4.05
CA SER A 15 33.89 -7.69 -2.99
C SER A 15 33.29 -6.48 -2.27
N THR A 16 33.31 -6.48 -0.93
CA THR A 16 33.65 -5.36 -0.02
C THR A 16 33.14 -5.62 1.41
N LEU A 17 33.78 -4.97 2.38
CA LEU A 17 33.61 -4.98 3.84
C LEU A 17 34.31 -6.06 4.68
N GLN A 18 34.22 -7.36 4.38
CA GLN A 18 34.80 -8.37 5.30
C GLN A 18 36.34 -8.43 5.31
N ASN A 19 37.01 -8.04 4.21
CA ASN A 19 38.48 -7.92 4.18
C ASN A 19 39.03 -6.60 4.73
N ALA A 20 38.17 -5.62 5.04
CA ALA A 20 38.58 -4.37 5.71
C ALA A 20 38.56 -4.51 7.25
N VAL A 21 37.66 -5.32 7.79
CA VAL A 21 37.51 -5.50 9.25
C VAL A 21 38.60 -6.41 9.84
N VAL A 22 39.06 -7.42 9.10
CA VAL A 22 40.14 -8.31 9.58
C VAL A 22 41.52 -7.62 9.57
N ARG A 23 41.73 -6.62 8.71
CA ARG A 23 42.98 -5.82 8.71
C ARG A 23 43.02 -4.70 9.74
N LEU A 24 41.88 -4.21 10.22
CA LEU A 24 41.84 -3.23 11.33
C LEU A 24 42.08 -3.88 12.71
N ALA A 25 41.74 -5.16 12.86
CA ALA A 25 41.96 -5.92 14.09
C ALA A 25 43.42 -6.41 14.26
N GLN A 26 44.21 -6.48 13.17
CA GLN A 26 45.61 -6.91 13.22
C GLN A 26 46.64 -5.78 13.37
N PHE A 27 46.20 -4.50 13.42
CA PHE A 27 47.11 -3.35 13.63
C PHE A 27 47.10 -2.79 15.06
N ARG A 28 46.38 -3.42 16.01
CA ARG A 28 46.26 -2.94 17.41
C ARG A 28 46.77 -3.89 18.49
N ALA A 29 47.41 -5.01 18.12
CA ALA A 29 47.79 -6.03 19.10
C ALA A 29 49.29 -6.14 19.42
N ASN A 30 50.19 -5.32 18.86
CA ASN A 30 51.62 -5.44 19.15
C ASN A 30 52.37 -4.10 19.10
N THR A 31 52.35 -3.35 20.21
CA THR A 31 53.51 -2.59 20.70
C THR A 31 53.33 -2.26 22.18
N PRO A 32 54.35 -2.48 23.03
CA PRO A 32 54.29 -2.14 24.46
C PRO A 32 54.58 -0.65 24.64
N GLN A 33 53.77 0.02 25.46
CA GLN A 33 54.14 1.30 26.04
C GLN A 33 54.06 1.24 27.56
N ASP A 34 55.24 1.52 28.11
CA ASP A 34 55.57 1.86 29.48
C ASP A 34 54.82 3.12 29.93
N THR A 35 54.12 3.03 31.07
CA THR A 35 53.75 4.18 31.91
C THR A 35 53.75 3.77 33.38
N THR A 36 54.95 3.66 33.94
CA THR A 36 55.15 4.02 35.34
C THR A 36 54.65 5.44 35.62
N GLY A 37 53.81 5.57 36.65
CA GLY A 37 53.64 6.82 37.41
C GLY A 37 52.39 7.65 37.10
N LEU A 38 51.40 7.65 38.00
CA LEU A 38 51.13 8.78 38.91
C LEU A 38 49.85 8.53 39.72
N CYS A 39 49.91 8.99 40.97
CA CYS A 39 48.90 8.91 42.00
C CYS A 39 47.92 10.08 41.87
N GLU A 40 46.61 9.84 42.02
CA GLU A 40 45.60 10.89 42.24
C GLU A 40 45.06 10.81 43.67
N CYS A 41 45.91 11.15 44.63
CA CYS A 41 45.46 11.77 45.88
C CYS A 41 45.71 13.28 45.75
N SER A 42 44.63 14.04 45.61
CA SER A 42 44.67 15.49 45.54
C SER A 42 45.01 16.09 46.90
N GLY A 43 46.21 16.65 47.03
CA GLY A 43 46.51 17.70 48.01
C GLY A 43 47.66 17.42 48.97
N GLY A 44 48.77 18.13 48.75
CA GLY A 44 49.68 18.56 49.83
C GLY A 44 51.02 17.85 49.91
N ASN A 45 52.08 18.60 49.61
CA ASN A 45 53.47 18.24 49.91
C ASN A 45 53.65 18.02 51.42
N GLY A 46 53.82 16.77 51.84
CA GLY A 46 54.17 16.44 53.22
C GLY A 46 54.30 14.94 53.43
N HIS A 47 55.37 14.52 54.11
CA HIS A 47 55.57 13.15 54.55
C HIS A 47 54.35 12.62 55.34
N CYS A 48 53.75 11.51 54.87
CA CYS A 48 52.90 10.67 55.69
C CYS A 48 53.64 9.37 56.06
N THR A 49 54.71 9.54 56.84
CA THR A 49 55.08 8.59 57.87
C THR A 49 53.96 8.55 58.92
N GLY A 50 53.34 7.38 59.12
CA GLY A 50 52.51 7.13 60.30
C GLY A 50 51.12 6.58 60.02
N CYS A 51 51.01 5.28 59.73
CA CYS A 51 49.87 4.45 60.11
C CYS A 51 50.35 3.01 60.29
N ALA A 52 50.55 2.60 61.54
CA ALA A 52 50.93 1.25 61.91
C ALA A 52 49.72 0.31 61.73
N ALA A 53 49.56 -0.27 60.54
CA ALA A 53 48.89 -1.55 60.42
C ALA A 53 49.95 -2.62 60.70
N ILE A 54 49.78 -3.38 61.79
CA ILE A 54 50.61 -4.56 62.09
C ILE A 54 50.00 -5.74 61.33
N PRO A 55 50.57 -6.21 60.21
CA PRO A 55 50.25 -7.53 59.71
C PRO A 55 50.91 -8.58 60.61
N VAL A 56 50.11 -9.29 61.42
CA VAL A 56 50.59 -10.51 62.11
C VAL A 56 50.43 -11.70 61.15
N TYR A 57 51.28 -11.75 60.12
CA TYR A 57 51.53 -12.99 59.39
C TYR A 57 53.00 -13.37 59.60
N GLN A 58 53.24 -14.44 60.37
CA GLN A 58 54.54 -15.13 60.34
C GLN A 58 54.46 -16.24 59.29
N THR A 59 55.00 -15.98 58.11
CA THR A 59 55.28 -17.05 57.15
C THR A 59 56.57 -17.74 57.58
N LYS A 60 56.48 -18.97 58.09
CA LYS A 60 57.65 -19.82 58.30
C LYS A 60 57.91 -20.60 57.02
N VAL A 61 58.93 -20.18 56.27
CA VAL A 61 59.43 -20.87 55.08
C VAL A 61 60.51 -21.87 55.53
N ARG A 62 60.42 -23.15 55.13
CA ARG A 62 61.54 -24.09 55.29
C ARG A 62 62.64 -23.67 54.33
N VAL A 63 63.89 -23.69 54.79
CA VAL A 63 65.06 -23.39 53.96
C VAL A 63 65.05 -24.31 52.72
N PRO A 64 65.26 -23.78 51.50
CA PRO A 64 65.46 -24.61 50.33
C PRO A 64 66.63 -25.58 50.56
N GLY A 65 66.52 -26.82 50.08
CA GLY A 65 67.69 -27.71 50.01
C GLY A 65 68.70 -27.16 49.00
N GLU A 66 69.99 -27.39 49.23
CA GLU A 66 71.04 -27.00 48.27
C GLU A 66 70.81 -27.68 46.91
N GLU A 67 71.01 -26.93 45.83
CA GLU A 67 70.89 -27.45 44.47
C GLU A 67 71.98 -28.49 44.19
N GLY A 68 71.58 -29.68 43.70
CA GLY A 68 72.52 -30.67 43.18
C GLY A 68 73.09 -30.23 41.83
N ALA A 69 74.25 -30.78 41.45
CA ALA A 69 74.91 -30.46 40.18
C ALA A 69 74.00 -30.74 38.96
N GLU A 70 74.08 -29.89 37.93
CA GLU A 70 73.31 -30.04 36.70
C GLU A 70 73.57 -31.42 36.05
N GLY A 71 72.50 -32.19 35.85
CA GLY A 71 72.55 -33.48 35.16
C GLY A 71 72.70 -33.32 33.64
N ARG A 72 73.41 -34.26 32.99
CA ARG A 72 73.51 -34.31 31.52
C ARG A 72 72.13 -34.41 30.86
N ARG A 73 71.94 -33.75 29.72
CA ARG A 73 70.75 -33.92 28.86
C ARG A 73 70.51 -35.41 28.58
N GLY A 74 69.36 -35.91 29.03
CA GLY A 74 68.92 -37.29 28.82
C GLY A 74 68.31 -37.48 27.43
N ASP A 75 68.48 -38.69 26.90
CA ASP A 75 67.83 -39.18 25.68
C ASP A 75 66.31 -39.32 25.84
N VAL A 76 65.61 -39.30 24.69
CA VAL A 76 64.15 -39.45 24.63
C VAL A 76 63.74 -40.83 25.19
N PRO A 77 62.85 -40.90 26.19
CA PRO A 77 62.46 -42.17 26.81
C PRO A 77 61.78 -43.09 25.79
N ALA A 78 62.24 -44.35 25.71
CA ALA A 78 61.64 -45.34 24.83
C ALA A 78 60.22 -45.78 25.26
N HIS A 79 59.74 -45.38 26.44
CA HIS A 79 58.48 -45.82 27.03
C HIS A 79 57.68 -44.61 27.56
N PRO A 80 56.33 -44.61 27.43
CA PRO A 80 55.49 -43.50 27.89
C PRO A 80 55.59 -43.35 29.41
N LEU A 81 55.89 -42.13 29.85
CA LEU A 81 55.92 -41.75 31.27
C LEU A 81 54.49 -41.48 31.75
N PHE A 82 54.14 -42.02 32.92
CA PHE A 82 52.88 -41.75 33.59
C PHE A 82 53.07 -40.66 34.66
N PRO A 83 52.08 -39.78 34.89
CA PRO A 83 52.13 -38.82 35.99
C PRO A 83 52.19 -39.54 37.33
N GLY A 84 52.92 -38.96 38.28
CA GLY A 84 52.95 -39.43 39.67
C GLY A 84 51.58 -39.29 40.33
N LEU A 85 51.36 -40.07 41.40
CA LEU A 85 50.14 -39.99 42.20
C LEU A 85 50.05 -38.60 42.88
N ASP A 86 48.84 -38.02 42.91
CA ASP A 86 48.58 -36.81 43.67
C ASP A 86 48.99 -37.00 45.14
N GLY A 87 49.63 -35.98 45.71
CA GLY A 87 49.97 -35.98 47.14
C GLY A 87 48.72 -36.02 48.03
N GLN A 88 48.89 -36.48 49.28
CA GLN A 88 47.77 -36.48 50.24
C GLN A 88 47.29 -35.03 50.51
N PRO A 89 45.97 -34.77 50.54
CA PRO A 89 45.43 -33.45 50.88
C PRO A 89 45.90 -33.00 52.27
N GLY A 90 46.37 -31.76 52.38
CA GLY A 90 46.69 -31.14 53.68
C GLY A 90 45.42 -30.70 54.43
N GLU A 91 45.51 -30.57 55.76
CA GLU A 91 44.45 -30.00 56.61
C GLU A 91 44.80 -28.58 57.07
N ALA A 92 43.82 -27.68 57.06
CA ALA A 92 43.96 -26.30 57.55
C ALA A 92 42.84 -25.98 58.56
N THR A 93 43.19 -25.32 59.66
CA THR A 93 42.24 -24.90 60.70
C THR A 93 42.44 -23.42 61.03
N ILE A 94 41.34 -22.69 61.22
CA ILE A 94 41.34 -21.27 61.58
C ILE A 94 41.07 -21.16 63.08
N ILE A 95 42.00 -20.57 63.84
CA ILE A 95 41.85 -20.36 65.29
C ILE A 95 41.57 -18.88 65.54
N VAL A 96 40.40 -18.57 66.11
CA VAL A 96 40.01 -17.20 66.48
C VAL A 96 40.00 -17.07 68.00
N THR A 97 40.82 -16.16 68.51
CA THR A 97 40.87 -15.83 69.94
C THR A 97 39.91 -14.68 70.24
N SER A 98 38.92 -14.95 71.09
CA SER A 98 37.96 -13.94 71.55
C SER A 98 38.63 -12.90 72.48
N LYS A 99 37.95 -11.78 72.75
CA LYS A 99 38.43 -10.76 73.70
C LYS A 99 38.64 -11.29 75.13
N THR A 100 38.01 -12.42 75.48
CA THR A 100 38.18 -13.12 76.77
C THR A 100 39.35 -14.11 76.76
N GLY A 101 40.13 -14.16 75.67
CA GLY A 101 41.30 -15.04 75.54
C GLY A 101 40.99 -16.48 75.13
N GLN A 102 39.71 -16.87 75.01
CA GLN A 102 39.37 -18.24 74.60
C GLN A 102 39.50 -18.46 73.09
N PRO A 103 40.29 -19.45 72.63
CA PRO A 103 40.42 -19.81 71.22
C PRO A 103 39.24 -20.68 70.77
N ARG A 104 38.71 -20.42 69.58
CA ARG A 104 37.76 -21.30 68.88
C ARG A 104 38.33 -21.69 67.53
N SER A 105 38.28 -22.98 67.21
CA SER A 105 38.79 -23.54 65.95
C SER A 105 37.66 -23.78 64.93
N TYR A 106 37.90 -23.40 63.69
CA TYR A 106 36.95 -23.58 62.59
C TYR A 106 37.63 -24.16 61.35
N ARG A 107 36.89 -24.97 60.58
CA ARG A 107 37.42 -25.67 59.39
C ARG A 107 37.42 -24.81 58.12
N SER A 108 36.65 -23.73 58.09
CA SER A 108 36.59 -22.81 56.94
C SER A 108 36.12 -21.42 57.38
N ARG A 109 36.42 -20.40 56.56
CA ARG A 109 36.00 -19.01 56.79
C ARG A 109 34.47 -18.89 56.77
N PHE A 110 33.92 -17.81 57.30
CA PHE A 110 32.52 -17.48 57.08
C PHE A 110 32.32 -17.14 55.60
N GLN A 111 31.13 -17.43 55.07
CA GLN A 111 30.78 -17.12 53.69
C GLN A 111 29.30 -16.77 53.67
N LEU A 112 28.99 -15.48 53.50
CA LEU A 112 27.62 -15.00 53.42
C LEU A 112 27.14 -15.09 51.97
N GLU A 113 25.96 -15.66 51.78
CA GLU A 113 25.32 -15.86 50.49
C GLU A 113 23.90 -15.25 50.54
N LEU A 114 23.57 -14.46 49.52
CA LEU A 114 22.20 -13.97 49.32
C LEU A 114 21.34 -15.10 48.76
N VAL A 115 20.31 -15.50 49.51
CA VAL A 115 19.42 -16.60 49.13
C VAL A 115 18.21 -16.09 48.36
N ASP A 116 17.56 -15.04 48.85
CA ASP A 116 16.34 -14.49 48.25
C ASP A 116 15.99 -13.11 48.81
N PHE A 117 15.09 -12.39 48.13
CA PHE A 117 14.43 -11.18 48.62
C PHE A 117 13.12 -10.92 47.87
N ASP A 118 12.24 -10.14 48.51
CA ASP A 118 11.03 -9.63 47.90
C ASP A 118 11.17 -8.18 47.47
N VAL A 119 10.37 -7.79 46.49
CA VAL A 119 10.35 -6.46 45.91
C VAL A 119 8.90 -6.00 45.91
N GLU A 120 8.67 -4.82 46.47
CA GLU A 120 7.36 -4.21 46.62
C GLU A 120 7.45 -2.78 46.06
N ASP A 121 6.44 -2.35 45.33
CA ASP A 121 6.26 -0.98 44.84
C ASP A 121 5.78 -0.04 45.96
N GLU A 122 6.09 1.26 45.87
CA GLU A 122 5.80 2.22 46.95
C GLU A 122 4.31 2.47 47.18
N ASN A 123 3.51 2.32 46.14
CA ASN A 123 2.08 2.62 46.17
C ASN A 123 1.19 1.36 46.25
N GLU A 124 1.78 0.15 46.24
CA GLU A 124 1.14 -1.17 46.20
C GLU A 124 0.04 -1.29 45.13
N ASP A 125 0.25 -0.67 43.97
CA ASP A 125 -0.60 -0.78 42.79
C ASP A 125 -0.12 -1.85 41.79
N GLY A 126 0.99 -2.52 42.11
CA GLY A 126 1.52 -3.65 41.39
C GLY A 126 2.25 -3.28 40.08
N VAL A 127 2.50 -1.99 39.85
CA VAL A 127 3.28 -1.48 38.73
C VAL A 127 4.51 -0.78 39.27
N PHE A 128 5.69 -1.16 38.76
CA PHE A 128 6.92 -0.42 39.05
C PHE A 128 7.06 0.75 38.08
N GLU A 129 6.84 1.99 38.51
CA GLU A 129 6.84 3.16 37.62
C GLU A 129 8.10 4.04 37.71
N PRO A 130 8.50 4.72 36.63
CA PRO A 130 9.57 5.71 36.70
C PRO A 130 9.28 6.83 37.70
N GLY A 131 10.27 7.17 38.52
CA GLY A 131 10.21 8.24 39.52
C GLY A 131 9.68 7.82 40.89
N GLU A 132 9.14 6.60 41.05
CA GLU A 132 8.73 6.09 42.36
C GLU A 132 9.87 5.36 43.08
N HIS A 133 9.64 5.01 44.34
CA HIS A 133 10.53 4.11 45.05
C HIS A 133 10.08 2.66 44.99
N LEU A 134 11.05 1.74 44.98
CA LEU A 134 10.82 0.33 45.28
C LEU A 134 11.41 -0.03 46.65
N PHE A 135 10.82 -1.03 47.28
CA PHE A 135 11.21 -1.55 48.58
C PHE A 135 11.65 -3.01 48.44
N ILE A 136 12.89 -3.29 48.83
CA ILE A 136 13.42 -4.64 48.89
C ILE A 136 13.29 -5.14 50.33
N ARG A 137 12.47 -6.17 50.55
CA ARG A 137 12.12 -6.71 51.88
C ARG A 137 12.43 -8.19 52.00
N ARG A 138 12.30 -8.71 53.23
CA ARG A 138 12.41 -10.15 53.54
C ARG A 138 13.69 -10.76 52.96
N ILE A 139 14.79 -10.04 53.12
CA ILE A 139 16.09 -10.41 52.54
C ILE A 139 16.65 -11.59 53.31
N ARG A 140 16.83 -12.72 52.64
CA ARG A 140 17.29 -14.00 53.22
C ARG A 140 18.77 -14.19 52.94
N ILE A 141 19.56 -14.37 54.00
CA ILE A 141 21.01 -14.55 53.92
C ILE A 141 21.39 -15.84 54.63
N LYS A 142 22.25 -16.63 54.00
CA LYS A 142 22.79 -17.88 54.55
C LYS A 142 24.27 -17.73 54.78
N ASN A 143 24.76 -18.21 55.91
CA ASN A 143 26.20 -18.43 56.08
C ASN A 143 26.54 -19.87 55.67
N THR A 144 27.14 -20.05 54.51
CA THR A 144 27.59 -21.36 54.00
C THR A 144 28.99 -21.75 54.48
N GLY A 145 29.68 -20.85 55.18
CA GLY A 145 30.99 -21.07 55.76
C GLY A 145 30.97 -21.80 57.11
N GLY A 146 32.16 -22.13 57.62
CA GLY A 146 32.36 -22.86 58.87
C GLY A 146 32.48 -21.98 60.11
N MET A 147 32.68 -20.66 59.94
CA MET A 147 32.77 -19.67 61.02
C MET A 147 31.49 -18.81 61.12
N PRO A 148 31.12 -18.31 62.30
CA PRO A 148 30.12 -17.24 62.40
C PRO A 148 30.60 -15.97 61.69
N SER A 149 29.69 -15.22 61.08
CA SER A 149 30.06 -13.93 60.46
C SER A 149 30.43 -12.88 61.53
N PRO A 150 31.24 -11.86 61.18
CA PRO A 150 31.70 -10.85 62.13
C PRO A 150 30.56 -10.15 62.88
N THR A 151 30.84 -9.70 64.10
CA THR A 151 29.86 -8.95 64.92
C THR A 151 29.67 -7.50 64.48
N LYS A 152 30.56 -6.97 63.62
CA LYS A 152 30.35 -5.67 62.98
C LYS A 152 29.34 -5.83 61.85
N GLU A 153 28.33 -4.97 61.85
CA GLU A 153 27.27 -4.99 60.86
C GLU A 153 27.81 -4.80 59.44
N THR A 154 27.48 -5.74 58.55
CA THR A 154 27.79 -5.61 57.12
C THR A 154 26.64 -4.84 56.46
N ILE A 155 26.97 -3.80 55.70
CA ILE A 155 25.98 -2.96 55.02
C ILE A 155 25.53 -3.66 53.76
N LEU A 156 24.22 -3.78 53.57
CA LEU A 156 23.58 -4.27 52.36
C LEU A 156 22.86 -3.10 51.69
N GLU A 157 23.17 -2.86 50.42
CA GLU A 157 22.55 -1.82 49.60
C GLU A 157 22.33 -2.32 48.17
N ILE A 158 21.49 -1.62 47.41
CA ILE A 158 21.27 -1.94 46.00
C ILE A 158 22.52 -1.60 45.17
N ASP A 159 22.87 -2.46 44.21
CA ASP A 159 23.89 -2.16 43.21
C ASP A 159 23.26 -1.23 42.16
N PRO A 160 23.74 0.00 41.98
CA PRO A 160 23.13 0.95 41.05
C PRO A 160 23.11 0.39 39.62
N SER A 161 22.02 0.63 38.90
CA SER A 161 21.86 0.27 37.50
C SER A 161 21.48 1.50 36.67
N GLU A 162 21.20 1.31 35.38
CA GLU A 162 20.70 2.38 34.52
C GLU A 162 19.36 2.92 35.02
N CYS A 163 18.46 2.03 35.47
CA CYS A 163 17.11 2.37 35.93
C CYS A 163 16.98 2.53 37.46
N LEU A 164 17.95 2.08 38.26
CA LEU A 164 17.82 2.06 39.73
C LEU A 164 18.92 2.88 40.43
N GLN A 165 18.48 3.76 41.33
CA GLN A 165 19.34 4.60 42.14
C GLN A 165 19.22 4.28 43.63
N PRO A 166 20.31 3.92 44.32
CA PRO A 166 20.31 3.77 45.78
C PRO A 166 20.01 5.11 46.47
N ILE A 167 19.25 5.06 47.57
CA ILE A 167 19.05 6.22 48.44
C ILE A 167 20.21 6.31 49.43
N ASN A 168 20.87 7.47 49.50
CA ASN A 168 22.05 7.69 50.35
C ASN A 168 21.73 7.86 51.85
N THR A 169 20.52 7.53 52.29
CA THR A 169 20.06 7.63 53.69
C THR A 169 20.04 6.24 54.36
N HIS A 170 19.71 6.19 55.65
CA HIS A 170 19.52 4.91 56.36
C HIS A 170 18.43 4.03 55.75
N GLU A 171 17.46 4.61 55.02
CA GLU A 171 16.38 3.86 54.36
C GLU A 171 16.86 3.07 53.14
N GLY A 172 17.96 3.47 52.50
CA GLY A 172 18.56 2.76 51.37
C GLY A 172 19.52 1.64 51.75
N ARG A 173 19.57 1.27 53.04
CA ARG A 173 20.55 0.32 53.58
C ARG A 173 19.90 -0.64 54.57
N ALA A 174 20.31 -1.91 54.54
CA ALA A 174 20.03 -2.90 55.57
C ALA A 174 21.34 -3.38 56.21
N PHE A 175 21.26 -3.89 57.44
CA PHE A 175 22.43 -4.30 58.21
C PHE A 175 22.37 -5.80 58.49
N ILE A 176 23.41 -6.53 58.08
CA ILE A 176 23.50 -7.97 58.31
C ILE A 176 24.11 -8.19 59.70
N PRO A 177 23.39 -8.82 60.64
CA PRO A 177 23.92 -9.17 61.95
C PRO A 177 24.89 -10.37 61.85
N SER A 178 25.46 -10.79 62.98
CA SER A 178 26.25 -12.03 63.01
C SER A 178 25.37 -13.25 62.72
N VAL A 179 25.79 -14.10 61.78
CA VAL A 179 25.07 -15.29 61.29
C VAL A 179 25.91 -16.52 61.59
N LEU A 180 25.33 -17.50 62.29
CA LEU A 180 26.02 -18.74 62.62
C LEU A 180 26.24 -19.62 61.38
N PRO A 181 27.25 -20.52 61.39
CA PRO A 181 27.46 -21.49 60.31
C PRO A 181 26.19 -22.28 59.98
N GLY A 182 25.83 -22.35 58.70
CA GLY A 182 24.63 -23.04 58.21
C GLY A 182 23.30 -22.32 58.46
N GLN A 183 23.28 -21.25 59.27
CA GLN A 183 22.07 -20.52 59.59
C GLN A 183 21.59 -19.67 58.41
N ILE A 184 20.27 -19.64 58.22
CA ILE A 184 19.58 -18.70 57.34
C ILE A 184 18.88 -17.69 58.23
N ILE A 185 19.09 -16.40 57.97
CA ILE A 185 18.39 -15.31 58.64
C ILE A 185 17.59 -14.50 57.63
N THR A 186 16.49 -13.91 58.09
CA THR A 186 15.74 -12.90 57.33
C THR A 186 15.98 -11.55 57.98
N LEU A 187 16.50 -10.59 57.21
CA LEU A 187 16.77 -9.25 57.74
C LEU A 187 15.45 -8.51 58.06
N PRO A 188 15.33 -7.88 59.24
CA PRO A 188 14.25 -6.94 59.51
C PRO A 188 14.46 -5.64 58.73
N GLY A 189 13.39 -5.02 58.25
CA GLY A 189 13.42 -3.75 57.52
C GLY A 189 13.32 -3.87 56.01
N SER A 190 13.69 -2.80 55.31
CA SER A 190 13.61 -2.69 53.84
C SER A 190 14.73 -1.83 53.29
N ILE A 191 15.22 -2.14 52.09
CA ILE A 191 16.11 -1.26 51.31
C ILE A 191 15.23 -0.47 50.34
N LYS A 192 15.23 0.85 50.45
CA LYS A 192 14.52 1.77 49.57
C LYS A 192 15.44 2.20 48.41
N ALA A 193 14.96 2.10 47.18
CA ALA A 193 15.67 2.53 45.96
C ALA A 193 14.74 3.36 45.07
N LEU A 194 15.26 4.38 44.39
CA LEU A 194 14.52 5.19 43.43
C LEU A 194 14.60 4.57 42.04
N ILE A 195 13.46 4.42 41.38
CA ILE A 195 13.40 4.11 39.95
C ILE A 195 13.64 5.41 39.19
N ARG A 196 14.70 5.46 38.39
CA ARG A 196 15.08 6.64 37.62
C ARG A 196 14.05 6.92 36.54
N GLU A 197 13.86 8.21 36.27
CA GLU A 197 13.16 8.62 35.06
C GLU A 197 14.05 8.31 33.84
N PRO A 198 13.47 7.86 32.71
CA PRO A 198 14.24 7.60 31.50
C PRO A 198 14.84 8.90 30.94
N ASP A 199 16.12 8.86 30.55
CA ASP A 199 16.83 10.00 29.98
C ASP A 199 16.37 10.34 28.54
N MET A 200 15.72 9.39 27.85
CA MET A 200 15.23 9.58 26.49
C MET A 200 13.75 9.96 26.43
N LEU A 201 13.44 10.88 25.52
CA LEU A 201 12.05 11.16 25.15
C LEU A 201 11.42 9.89 24.58
N ILE A 202 10.28 9.49 25.12
CA ILE A 202 9.50 8.36 24.61
C ILE A 202 9.00 8.75 23.22
N GLN A 203 9.54 8.11 22.18
CA GLN A 203 9.17 8.35 20.79
C GLN A 203 8.37 7.15 20.26
N GLY A 204 7.19 7.42 19.70
CA GLY A 204 6.38 6.44 18.99
C GLY A 204 5.51 5.61 19.93
N GLY A 205 4.25 5.39 19.53
CA GLY A 205 3.11 4.97 20.35
C GLY A 205 3.21 3.67 21.19
N GLU A 206 4.36 3.02 21.24
CA GLU A 206 4.62 1.97 22.22
C GLU A 206 4.66 2.55 23.64
N ALA A 207 4.10 1.79 24.59
CA ALA A 207 4.20 2.17 26.00
C ALA A 207 5.62 1.90 26.48
N TYR A 208 6.18 2.85 27.25
CA TYR A 208 7.48 2.66 27.89
C TYR A 208 7.45 1.40 28.77
N LYS A 209 8.40 0.50 28.50
CA LYS A 209 8.61 -0.73 29.26
C LYS A 209 10.09 -1.10 29.27
N GLU A 210 10.68 -1.24 30.45
CA GLU A 210 12.08 -1.59 30.62
C GLU A 210 12.25 -2.65 31.70
N SER A 211 12.86 -3.79 31.37
CA SER A 211 13.13 -4.85 32.34
C SER A 211 14.51 -4.66 32.97
N THR A 212 14.57 -4.65 34.31
CA THR A 212 15.83 -4.47 35.05
C THR A 212 16.06 -5.56 36.08
N LEU A 213 17.33 -5.84 36.36
CA LEU A 213 17.75 -6.84 37.35
C LEU A 213 18.13 -6.14 38.65
N ILE A 214 17.37 -6.43 39.71
CA ILE A 214 17.69 -5.98 41.07
C ILE A 214 18.84 -6.83 41.59
N LYS A 215 19.96 -6.16 41.88
CA LYS A 215 21.17 -6.75 42.46
C LYS A 215 21.46 -6.07 43.78
N LEU A 216 21.79 -6.85 44.80
CA LEU A 216 22.25 -6.32 46.09
C LEU A 216 23.76 -6.51 46.21
N LYS A 217 24.43 -5.57 46.85
CA LYS A 217 25.85 -5.68 47.22
C LYS A 217 26.01 -5.52 48.72
N ALA A 218 26.85 -6.36 49.30
CA ALA A 218 27.21 -6.29 50.72
C ALA A 218 28.62 -5.71 50.89
N ILE A 219 28.77 -4.71 51.74
CA ILE A 219 30.02 -3.98 52.01
C ILE A 219 30.32 -4.08 53.50
N MET A 220 31.53 -4.57 53.84
CA MET A 220 31.97 -4.68 55.23
C MET A 220 32.70 -3.39 55.67
N PRO A 221 32.15 -2.55 56.57
CA PRO A 221 32.69 -1.21 56.88
C PRO A 221 34.09 -1.20 57.49
N GLY A 222 34.52 -2.32 58.09
CA GLY A 222 35.87 -2.45 58.65
C GLY A 222 36.95 -2.81 57.63
N LEU A 223 36.56 -3.33 56.47
CA LEU A 223 37.47 -3.74 55.39
C LEU A 223 37.26 -2.93 54.11
N ASN A 224 36.17 -2.15 54.03
CA ASN A 224 35.68 -1.49 52.82
C ASN A 224 35.69 -2.41 51.60
N ARG A 225 35.37 -3.69 51.84
CA ARG A 225 35.41 -4.75 50.82
C ARG A 225 34.01 -5.24 50.51
N ARG A 226 33.71 -5.37 49.22
CA ARG A 226 32.51 -6.05 48.71
C ARG A 226 32.63 -7.54 49.02
N LEU A 227 31.59 -8.11 49.61
CA LEU A 227 31.54 -9.56 49.85
C LEU A 227 31.22 -10.28 48.55
N ASP A 228 31.92 -11.39 48.36
CA ASP A 228 31.67 -12.34 47.28
C ASP A 228 30.36 -13.11 47.59
N TYR A 229 29.72 -13.73 46.58
CA TYR A 229 28.50 -14.57 46.71
C TYR A 229 27.16 -13.85 47.00
N PHE A 230 27.03 -12.58 46.61
CA PHE A 230 25.74 -11.87 46.50
C PHE A 230 25.24 -11.86 45.04
N GLY A 231 25.19 -13.04 44.41
CA GLY A 231 24.86 -13.20 42.99
C GLY A 231 23.36 -13.38 42.68
N TYR A 232 22.52 -13.62 43.69
CA TYR A 232 21.08 -13.74 43.50
C TYR A 232 20.49 -12.41 43.01
N GLN A 233 19.63 -12.51 42.00
CA GLN A 233 19.04 -11.35 41.32
C GLN A 233 17.57 -11.63 41.00
N LYS A 234 16.76 -10.58 40.98
CA LYS A 234 15.34 -10.65 40.64
C LYS A 234 15.04 -9.65 39.53
N SER A 235 14.29 -10.09 38.51
CA SER A 235 13.86 -9.21 37.41
C SER A 235 12.58 -8.48 37.79
N VAL A 236 12.49 -7.19 37.43
CA VAL A 236 11.27 -6.40 37.50
C VAL A 236 11.08 -5.63 36.20
N ASP A 237 9.83 -5.43 35.81
CA ASP A 237 9.45 -4.63 34.64
C ASP A 237 9.04 -3.23 35.12
N ILE A 238 9.71 -2.20 34.61
CA ILE A 238 9.40 -0.80 34.87
C ILE A 238 8.52 -0.28 33.73
N GLU A 239 7.32 0.20 34.05
CA GLU A 239 6.35 0.75 33.09
C GLU A 239 5.40 1.76 33.75
N TYR A 240 4.71 2.59 32.95
CA TYR A 240 3.68 3.49 33.49
C TYR A 240 2.35 2.76 33.74
N PRO A 241 1.57 3.17 34.76
CA PRO A 241 0.32 2.49 35.15
C PRO A 241 -0.82 2.68 34.14
N LEU A 242 -0.81 3.78 33.39
CA LEU A 242 -1.80 4.03 32.33
C LEU A 242 -1.19 3.83 30.95
N GLN A 243 -1.99 3.32 30.03
CA GLN A 243 -1.62 3.15 28.63
C GLN A 243 -2.76 3.61 27.71
N LEU A 244 -2.46 4.52 26.79
CA LEU A 244 -3.30 4.84 25.65
C LEU A 244 -3.22 3.69 24.62
N ARG A 245 -4.39 3.15 24.27
CA ARG A 245 -4.62 2.03 23.35
C ARG A 245 -5.78 2.36 22.40
N GLU A 246 -5.91 1.56 21.33
CA GLU A 246 -7.08 1.54 20.44
C GLU A 246 -7.52 2.93 19.94
N LEU A 247 -6.76 3.49 18.99
CA LEU A 247 -7.17 4.69 18.26
C LEU A 247 -8.13 4.30 17.14
N ASP A 248 -9.34 4.84 17.17
CA ASP A 248 -10.32 4.68 16.09
C ASP A 248 -10.67 6.03 15.47
N TYR A 249 -10.50 6.11 14.15
CA TYR A 249 -10.71 7.30 13.34
C TYR A 249 -11.08 6.96 11.89
N LEU A 250 -11.40 7.99 11.09
CA LEU A 250 -11.63 7.86 9.65
C LEU A 250 -10.36 8.20 8.88
N ASP A 251 -9.94 7.30 7.99
CA ASP A 251 -8.74 7.50 7.17
C ASP A 251 -8.91 8.61 6.13
N SER A 252 -10.15 8.93 5.76
CA SER A 252 -10.48 10.07 4.91
C SER A 252 -11.70 10.82 5.41
N VAL A 253 -11.64 12.14 5.33
CA VAL A 253 -12.63 13.09 5.85
C VAL A 253 -12.94 14.16 4.80
N ALA A 254 -14.19 14.64 4.76
CA ALA A 254 -14.57 15.69 3.83
C ALA A 254 -14.13 17.08 4.31
N GLN A 255 -13.84 18.00 3.40
CA GLN A 255 -13.74 19.43 3.73
C GLN A 255 -15.00 19.92 4.44
N GLY A 256 -14.84 20.74 5.48
CA GLY A 256 -15.95 21.25 6.28
C GLY A 256 -16.64 20.24 7.21
N SER A 257 -16.26 18.95 7.16
CA SER A 257 -16.86 17.91 8.00
C SER A 257 -16.47 18.02 9.47
N VAL A 258 -17.32 17.48 10.34
CA VAL A 258 -17.02 17.27 11.77
C VAL A 258 -16.93 15.77 12.03
N ASN A 259 -15.82 15.34 12.62
CA ASN A 259 -15.46 13.94 12.82
C ASN A 259 -15.06 13.69 14.26
N LYS A 260 -15.20 12.45 14.69
CA LYS A 260 -14.82 11.97 16.02
C LYS A 260 -13.52 11.19 15.92
N LEU A 261 -12.66 11.38 16.90
CA LEU A 261 -11.51 10.53 17.20
C LEU A 261 -11.80 9.84 18.51
N LYS A 262 -11.82 8.51 18.51
CA LYS A 262 -12.01 7.71 19.72
C LYS A 262 -10.68 7.11 20.14
N MET A 263 -10.44 7.09 21.44
CA MET A 263 -9.24 6.52 22.03
C MET A 263 -9.57 5.89 23.37
N GLN A 264 -8.82 4.86 23.75
CA GLN A 264 -9.05 4.13 24.99
C GLN A 264 -7.85 4.25 25.91
N ILE A 265 -8.05 4.60 27.17
CA ILE A 265 -6.99 4.58 28.18
C ILE A 265 -7.23 3.41 29.10
N TYR A 266 -6.25 2.50 29.17
CA TYR A 266 -6.27 1.32 30.01
C TYR A 266 -5.39 1.53 31.24
N ASN A 267 -5.94 1.24 32.42
CA ASN A 267 -5.19 1.21 33.67
C ASN A 267 -4.71 -0.23 33.95
N LYS A 268 -3.39 -0.43 33.96
CA LYS A 268 -2.75 -1.71 34.26
C LYS A 268 -2.68 -2.02 35.75
N SER A 269 -2.75 -1.00 36.59
CA SER A 269 -2.53 -1.18 38.02
C SER A 269 -3.74 -1.83 38.70
N ILE A 270 -3.50 -2.46 39.85
CA ILE A 270 -4.55 -3.08 40.67
C ILE A 270 -5.32 -2.05 41.52
N LYS A 271 -4.95 -0.77 41.42
CA LYS A 271 -5.63 0.35 42.09
C LYS A 271 -6.20 1.33 41.06
N SER A 272 -7.18 2.12 41.48
CA SER A 272 -7.73 3.18 40.61
C SER A 272 -6.72 4.31 40.46
N PHE A 273 -6.62 4.87 39.25
CA PHE A 273 -5.82 6.04 38.96
C PHE A 273 -6.68 7.31 38.99
N GLY A 274 -6.24 8.36 39.70
CA GLY A 274 -6.93 9.65 39.79
C GLY A 274 -8.19 9.68 40.66
N GLY A 275 -8.84 10.85 40.71
CA GLY A 275 -10.06 11.11 41.50
C GLY A 275 -9.81 11.73 42.89
N THR A 276 -10.86 11.83 43.71
CA THR A 276 -10.82 12.36 45.11
C THR A 276 -10.34 11.32 46.14
N GLY A 277 -9.74 10.22 45.69
CA GLY A 277 -9.25 9.11 46.52
C GLY A 277 -7.81 9.29 47.00
N ILE A 278 -7.17 8.16 47.35
CA ILE A 278 -5.81 8.07 47.92
C ILE A 278 -4.72 8.54 46.94
N SER A 279 -4.99 8.53 45.63
CA SER A 279 -4.07 9.00 44.58
C SER A 279 -4.65 10.23 43.87
N SER A 280 -4.18 11.42 44.24
CA SER A 280 -4.55 12.71 43.60
C SER A 280 -3.79 12.97 42.30
N ARG A 281 -3.38 11.90 41.60
CA ARG A 281 -2.61 11.98 40.36
C ARG A 281 -3.51 12.38 39.21
N LEU A 282 -2.95 13.13 38.27
CA LEU A 282 -3.65 13.62 37.10
C LEU A 282 -3.08 12.97 35.84
N SER A 283 -3.95 12.79 34.87
CA SER A 283 -3.60 12.37 33.51
C SER A 283 -4.21 13.35 32.52
N ALA A 284 -3.56 13.57 31.39
CA ALA A 284 -4.08 14.44 30.36
C ALA A 284 -3.74 13.89 28.99
N VAL A 285 -4.68 13.99 28.05
CA VAL A 285 -4.41 13.78 26.62
C VAL A 285 -4.39 15.14 25.96
N LYS A 286 -3.24 15.52 25.40
CA LYS A 286 -3.12 16.70 24.54
C LYS A 286 -3.24 16.25 23.08
N ILE A 287 -4.09 16.92 22.32
CA ILE A 287 -4.32 16.64 20.91
C ILE A 287 -4.08 17.95 20.16
N SER A 288 -3.29 17.92 19.10
CA SER A 288 -3.03 19.09 18.26
C SER A 288 -3.20 18.76 16.78
N MET A 289 -3.59 19.76 16.00
CA MET A 289 -3.65 19.70 14.54
C MET A 289 -3.34 21.06 13.92
N SER A 290 -2.89 21.07 12.67
CA SER A 290 -2.64 22.32 11.95
C SER A 290 -3.94 23.11 11.73
N SER A 291 -3.93 24.39 12.07
CA SER A 291 -5.05 25.31 11.88
C SER A 291 -5.44 25.50 10.40
N GLU A 292 -4.52 25.23 9.47
CA GLU A 292 -4.80 25.24 8.03
C GLU A 292 -5.72 24.08 7.63
N THR A 293 -5.57 22.94 8.31
CA THR A 293 -6.31 21.71 8.00
C THR A 293 -7.61 21.59 8.80
N GLY A 294 -7.64 22.09 10.04
CA GLY A 294 -8.82 21.96 10.89
C GLY A 294 -8.67 22.57 12.29
N SER A 295 -9.63 22.25 13.14
CA SER A 295 -9.68 22.65 14.55
C SER A 295 -10.32 21.56 15.42
N LEU A 296 -10.01 21.58 16.70
CA LEU A 296 -10.48 20.64 17.71
C LEU A 296 -11.46 21.33 18.66
N LEU A 297 -12.51 20.62 19.07
CA LEU A 297 -13.45 21.11 20.06
C LEU A 297 -12.84 20.99 21.47
N THR A 298 -12.63 22.11 22.15
CA THR A 298 -12.12 22.13 23.52
C THR A 298 -13.24 21.85 24.54
N PRO A 299 -12.91 21.52 25.81
CA PRO A 299 -13.90 21.42 26.88
C PRO A 299 -14.73 22.70 27.09
N LYS A 300 -14.20 23.87 26.72
CA LYS A 300 -14.90 25.16 26.76
C LYS A 300 -15.87 25.36 25.59
N ARG A 301 -16.03 24.34 24.73
CA ARG A 301 -16.84 24.37 23.49
C ARG A 301 -16.36 25.41 22.46
N THR A 302 -15.07 25.72 22.47
CA THR A 302 -14.39 26.56 21.48
C THR A 302 -13.64 25.68 20.48
N TRP A 303 -13.44 26.18 19.26
CA TRP A 303 -12.65 25.51 18.22
C TRP A 303 -11.23 26.06 18.24
N GLU A 304 -10.24 25.22 18.55
CA GLU A 304 -8.83 25.62 18.71
C GLU A 304 -7.91 24.62 18.00
N ALA A 305 -6.66 25.00 17.72
CA ALA A 305 -5.69 24.09 17.10
C ALA A 305 -5.23 22.96 18.05
N GLU A 306 -5.34 23.21 19.36
CA GLU A 306 -5.01 22.26 20.41
C GLU A 306 -6.21 22.05 21.33
N ALA A 307 -6.39 20.82 21.80
CA ALA A 307 -7.35 20.48 22.83
C ALA A 307 -6.69 19.58 23.87
N ALA A 308 -7.00 19.81 25.15
CA ALA A 308 -6.59 18.93 26.23
C ALA A 308 -7.83 18.29 26.85
N GLN A 309 -7.77 16.97 27.07
CA GLN A 309 -8.81 16.21 27.75
C GLN A 309 -8.25 15.58 29.03
N ASP A 310 -9.03 15.66 30.12
CA ASP A 310 -8.77 14.94 31.35
C ASP A 310 -9.62 13.64 31.35
N PRO A 311 -8.98 12.45 31.37
CA PRO A 311 -9.67 11.17 31.48
C PRO A 311 -10.46 10.99 32.78
N GLY A 312 -10.17 11.78 33.82
CA GLY A 312 -10.71 11.62 35.15
C GLY A 312 -10.21 10.35 35.84
N ALA A 313 -11.02 9.81 36.75
CA ALA A 313 -10.66 8.61 37.50
C ALA A 313 -10.87 7.33 36.67
N ILE A 314 -9.84 6.49 36.58
CA ILE A 314 -9.85 5.22 35.84
C ILE A 314 -9.75 4.06 36.84
N LYS A 315 -10.71 3.14 36.85
CA LYS A 315 -10.72 2.01 37.80
C LYS A 315 -9.57 1.05 37.52
N ALA A 316 -9.16 0.31 38.55
CA ALA A 316 -8.16 -0.76 38.44
C ALA A 316 -8.49 -1.73 37.30
N THR A 317 -7.48 -2.15 36.53
CA THR A 317 -7.60 -3.15 35.45
C THR A 317 -8.74 -2.87 34.45
N SER A 318 -9.04 -1.60 34.20
CA SER A 318 -10.18 -1.19 33.37
C SER A 318 -9.80 -0.13 32.34
N SER A 319 -10.67 0.08 31.37
CA SER A 319 -10.50 1.07 30.32
C SER A 319 -11.56 2.17 30.39
N THR A 320 -11.15 3.40 30.05
CA THR A 320 -12.04 4.54 29.83
C THR A 320 -11.94 4.97 28.37
N GLU A 321 -13.07 5.18 27.69
CA GLU A 321 -13.13 5.73 26.33
C GLU A 321 -13.13 7.26 26.38
N LEU A 322 -12.31 7.88 25.54
CA LEU A 322 -12.30 9.30 25.27
C LEU A 322 -12.71 9.56 23.83
N THR A 323 -13.45 10.64 23.62
CA THR A 323 -13.85 11.10 22.29
C THR A 323 -13.45 12.55 22.10
N GLN A 324 -12.63 12.81 21.10
CA GLN A 324 -12.31 14.16 20.63
C GLN A 324 -13.10 14.45 19.35
N ILE A 325 -13.58 15.68 19.22
CA ILE A 325 -14.26 16.14 18.00
C ILE A 325 -13.31 17.06 17.23
N ALA A 326 -13.14 16.76 15.94
CA ALA A 326 -12.34 17.51 14.99
C ALA A 326 -13.23 18.09 13.89
N LYS A 327 -13.05 19.36 13.55
CA LYS A 327 -13.70 20.03 12.42
C LYS A 327 -12.65 20.33 11.36
N ILE A 328 -12.88 19.81 10.16
CA ILE A 328 -11.99 20.02 9.01
C ILE A 328 -12.31 21.37 8.37
N SER A 329 -11.28 22.12 8.00
CA SER A 329 -11.45 23.41 7.34
C SER A 329 -12.10 23.23 5.96
N HIS A 330 -12.93 24.19 5.56
CA HIS A 330 -13.48 24.25 4.20
C HIS A 330 -12.44 24.77 3.19
N LEU A 331 -11.38 25.42 3.68
CA LEU A 331 -10.26 25.95 2.88
C LEU A 331 -9.08 24.99 2.80
N ALA A 332 -9.13 23.85 3.51
CA ALA A 332 -8.06 22.87 3.46
C ALA A 332 -7.88 22.38 2.02
N LYS A 333 -6.63 22.33 1.54
CA LYS A 333 -6.35 21.89 0.16
C LYS A 333 -6.83 20.44 -0.04
N ASP A 334 -7.45 20.18 -1.18
CA ASP A 334 -7.97 18.86 -1.53
C ASP A 334 -6.85 17.80 -1.62
N HIS A 335 -7.14 16.58 -1.18
CA HIS A 335 -6.22 15.43 -1.10
C HIS A 335 -4.94 15.68 -0.28
N THR A 336 -4.96 16.63 0.66
CA THR A 336 -3.90 16.79 1.67
C THR A 336 -4.17 15.93 2.90
N TYR A 337 -3.20 15.83 3.81
CA TYR A 337 -3.35 15.10 5.06
C TYR A 337 -3.46 16.07 6.23
N ALA A 338 -4.48 15.89 7.06
CA ALA A 338 -4.51 16.44 8.41
C ALA A 338 -3.62 15.55 9.29
N GLU A 339 -2.54 16.13 9.79
CA GLU A 339 -1.67 15.50 10.80
C GLU A 339 -2.20 15.87 12.19
N ILE A 340 -2.52 14.85 12.96
CA ILE A 340 -3.06 14.98 14.31
C ILE A 340 -2.08 14.31 15.26
N HIS A 341 -1.47 15.11 16.12
CA HIS A 341 -0.55 14.64 17.13
C HIS A 341 -1.30 14.44 18.44
N ILE A 342 -1.17 13.25 19.03
CA ILE A 342 -1.81 12.87 20.29
C ILE A 342 -0.70 12.56 21.28
N GLU A 343 -0.62 13.32 22.36
CA GLU A 343 0.38 13.17 23.42
C GLU A 343 -0.33 12.82 24.73
N PHE A 344 0.11 11.74 25.37
CA PHE A 344 -0.48 11.28 26.63
C PHE A 344 0.44 11.56 27.81
N TYR A 345 -0.08 12.29 28.80
CA TYR A 345 0.64 12.74 29.97
C TYR A 345 0.12 12.14 31.27
N ILE A 346 1.04 11.83 32.18
CA ILE A 346 0.76 11.37 33.54
C ILE A 346 1.56 12.25 34.52
N SER A 347 0.98 12.60 35.66
CA SER A 347 1.71 13.30 36.73
C SER A 347 2.67 12.36 37.47
N SER A 348 3.84 12.88 37.87
CA SER A 348 4.85 12.12 38.63
C SER A 348 4.27 11.43 39.90
N PRO A 349 4.81 10.26 40.31
CA PRO A 349 4.52 9.64 41.60
C PRO A 349 4.80 10.58 42.78
N GLY A 350 3.98 10.47 43.84
CA GLY A 350 4.23 11.14 45.12
C GLY A 350 2.97 11.73 45.79
N ALA A 351 3.01 11.81 47.12
CA ALA A 351 1.94 12.44 47.90
C ALA A 351 1.93 13.96 47.66
N VAL A 352 0.74 14.53 47.43
CA VAL A 352 0.55 15.98 47.57
C VAL A 352 0.93 16.34 49.01
N PRO A 353 1.88 17.26 49.24
CA PRO A 353 2.31 17.59 50.59
C PRO A 353 1.10 18.10 51.39
N SER A 354 0.91 17.52 52.58
CA SER A 354 -0.16 17.87 53.53
C SER A 354 -0.10 19.33 53.98
N ASN A 355 1.03 20.01 53.76
CA ASN A 355 1.18 21.44 53.90
C ASN A 355 0.89 22.07 52.54
N GLY A 356 -0.24 22.78 52.40
CA GLY A 356 -0.82 23.29 51.15
C GLY A 356 0.00 24.27 50.29
N LYS A 357 1.33 24.15 50.26
CA LYS A 357 2.18 24.63 49.17
C LYS A 357 1.91 23.74 47.96
N LYS A 358 1.23 24.30 46.95
CA LYS A 358 1.08 23.72 45.62
C LYS A 358 2.47 23.47 45.03
N ILE A 359 2.99 22.26 45.18
CA ILE A 359 4.07 21.79 44.30
C ILE A 359 3.43 21.74 42.91
N ALA A 360 4.03 22.42 41.93
CA ALA A 360 3.59 22.34 40.55
C ALA A 360 3.67 20.87 40.13
N GLN A 361 2.52 20.24 39.88
CA GLN A 361 2.47 18.87 39.40
C GLN A 361 3.16 18.83 38.04
N THR A 362 4.28 18.11 37.96
CA THR A 362 5.02 17.90 36.73
C THR A 362 4.32 16.80 35.92
N TYR A 363 3.83 17.16 34.73
CA TYR A 363 3.32 16.21 33.76
C TYR A 363 4.49 15.61 32.99
N ARG A 364 4.44 14.29 32.76
CA ARG A 364 5.40 13.53 31.96
C ARG A 364 4.69 12.92 30.77
N MET A 365 5.24 13.12 29.58
CA MET A 365 4.75 12.48 28.37
C MET A 365 5.13 11.00 28.43
N THR A 366 4.15 10.12 28.26
CA THR A 366 4.32 8.66 28.40
C THR A 366 4.12 7.92 27.08
N GLN A 367 3.34 8.47 26.16
CA GLN A 367 3.14 7.97 24.80
C GLN A 367 2.81 9.13 23.85
N SER A 368 3.16 8.96 22.56
CA SER A 368 2.75 9.86 21.48
C SER A 368 2.31 9.10 20.24
N PHE A 369 1.28 9.58 19.55
CA PHE A 369 0.76 9.01 18.31
C PHE A 369 0.56 10.09 17.25
N ASP A 370 0.98 9.78 16.02
CA ASP A 370 0.73 10.61 14.85
C ASP A 370 -0.33 9.93 14.00
N VAL A 371 -1.47 10.60 13.86
CA VAL A 371 -2.59 10.16 13.03
C VAL A 371 -2.66 11.01 11.78
N GLN A 372 -2.79 10.37 10.63
CA GLN A 372 -2.96 11.06 9.35
C GLN A 372 -4.33 10.74 8.76
N MET A 373 -5.12 11.79 8.53
CA MET A 373 -6.42 11.69 7.85
C MET A 373 -6.36 12.42 6.51
N GLN A 374 -6.72 11.76 5.42
CA GLN A 374 -6.76 12.41 4.12
C GLN A 374 -8.01 13.28 3.99
N ILE A 375 -7.82 14.57 3.74
CA ILE A 375 -8.86 15.52 3.46
C ILE A 375 -9.25 15.40 1.98
N SER A 376 -10.52 15.20 1.68
CA SER A 376 -11.06 15.17 0.32
C SER A 376 -12.18 16.19 0.18
N ALA A 377 -12.27 16.85 -0.97
CA ALA A 377 -13.48 17.57 -1.33
C ALA A 377 -14.67 16.61 -1.41
N ALA A 378 -15.87 17.12 -1.09
CA ALA A 378 -17.11 16.41 -1.37
C ALA A 378 -17.29 16.30 -2.89
N HIS A 379 -17.94 15.23 -3.33
CA HIS A 379 -18.16 14.94 -4.72
C HIS A 379 -19.30 15.83 -5.22
N VAL A 380 -19.04 16.56 -6.30
CA VAL A 380 -20.03 17.35 -7.01
C VAL A 380 -20.00 16.86 -8.45
N TYR A 381 -21.11 16.28 -8.90
CA TYR A 381 -21.23 15.79 -10.27
C TYR A 381 -21.30 16.97 -11.23
N ASP A 382 -20.38 17.02 -12.20
CA ASP A 382 -20.43 17.93 -13.34
C ASP A 382 -20.77 17.14 -14.62
N GLU A 383 -21.87 17.52 -15.27
CA GLU A 383 -22.30 16.89 -16.51
C GLU A 383 -21.28 17.08 -17.65
N GLU A 384 -20.45 18.11 -17.59
CA GLU A 384 -19.40 18.37 -18.57
C GLU A 384 -18.07 17.66 -18.24
N ALA A 385 -17.95 17.02 -17.07
CA ALA A 385 -16.74 16.31 -16.67
C ALA A 385 -16.47 15.08 -17.53
N GLY A 386 -15.53 15.19 -18.47
CA GLY A 386 -15.10 14.09 -19.34
C GLY A 386 -14.29 12.99 -18.63
N VAL A 387 -13.85 13.24 -17.40
CA VAL A 387 -13.01 12.33 -16.61
C VAL A 387 -13.48 12.25 -15.16
N LEU A 388 -13.65 11.04 -14.64
CA LEU A 388 -13.79 10.75 -13.22
C LEU A 388 -12.49 10.14 -12.69
N VAL A 389 -11.90 10.72 -11.64
CA VAL A 389 -10.75 10.14 -10.94
C VAL A 389 -11.21 9.55 -9.60
N VAL A 390 -10.98 8.25 -9.45
CA VAL A 390 -11.36 7.50 -8.26
C VAL A 390 -10.14 7.29 -7.36
N THR A 391 -10.16 7.89 -6.18
CA THR A 391 -9.07 7.98 -5.21
C THR A 391 -9.37 7.22 -3.92
N ASN A 392 -8.40 7.14 -3.01
CA ASN A 392 -8.54 6.54 -1.68
C ASN A 392 -7.68 7.29 -0.64
N ALA A 393 -7.82 6.91 0.64
CA ALA A 393 -7.17 7.53 1.80
C ALA A 393 -5.63 7.56 1.76
N LYS A 394 -4.99 6.77 0.89
CA LYS A 394 -3.53 6.75 0.71
C LYS A 394 -3.09 7.29 -0.65
N THR A 395 -3.99 7.88 -1.43
CA THR A 395 -3.64 8.55 -2.68
C THR A 395 -2.63 9.68 -2.40
N PRO A 396 -1.45 9.69 -3.05
CA PRO A 396 -0.44 10.72 -2.82
C PRO A 396 -0.91 12.10 -3.33
N PRO A 397 -0.74 13.20 -2.56
CA PRO A 397 -1.26 14.53 -2.95
C PRO A 397 -0.61 15.02 -4.25
N LYS A 398 0.70 14.81 -4.39
CA LYS A 398 1.47 15.19 -5.60
C LYS A 398 1.00 14.44 -6.84
N GLN A 399 0.60 13.18 -6.70
CA GLN A 399 0.10 12.39 -7.84
C GLN A 399 -1.28 12.89 -8.26
N PHE A 400 -2.17 13.12 -7.30
CA PHE A 400 -3.49 13.69 -7.56
C PHE A 400 -3.38 15.06 -8.24
N GLU A 401 -2.52 15.94 -7.75
CA GLU A 401 -2.27 17.27 -8.33
C GLU A 401 -1.71 17.17 -9.76
N ALA A 402 -0.74 16.27 -10.01
CA ALA A 402 -0.20 16.05 -11.35
C ALA A 402 -1.27 15.56 -12.35
N ILE A 403 -2.14 14.65 -11.92
CA ILE A 403 -3.28 14.18 -12.75
C ILE A 403 -4.26 15.31 -13.00
N GLY A 404 -4.64 16.06 -11.95
CA GLY A 404 -5.55 17.20 -12.06
C GLY A 404 -5.03 18.28 -13.01
N ASN A 405 -3.76 18.66 -12.90
CA ASN A 405 -3.11 19.64 -13.78
C ASN A 405 -3.06 19.12 -15.22
N PHE A 406 -2.72 17.85 -15.42
CA PHE A 406 -2.69 17.27 -16.75
C PHE A 406 -4.08 17.24 -17.42
N VAL A 407 -5.11 16.81 -16.70
CA VAL A 407 -6.47 16.71 -17.26
C VAL A 407 -7.07 18.10 -17.49
N ARG A 408 -6.99 19.00 -16.50
CA ARG A 408 -7.63 20.32 -16.58
C ARG A 408 -6.86 21.30 -17.45
N THR A 409 -5.54 21.37 -17.31
CA THR A 409 -4.72 22.37 -18.01
C THR A 409 -4.20 21.86 -19.34
N ALA A 410 -3.69 20.62 -19.39
CA ALA A 410 -3.05 20.12 -20.60
C ALA A 410 -4.08 19.58 -21.62
N LEU A 411 -5.08 18.83 -21.15
CA LEU A 411 -6.14 18.27 -22.02
C LEU A 411 -7.35 19.19 -22.17
N ASN A 412 -7.43 20.27 -21.40
CA ASN A 412 -8.60 21.17 -21.33
C ASN A 412 -9.91 20.39 -21.09
N LEU A 413 -9.88 19.41 -20.18
CA LEU A 413 -11.03 18.60 -19.80
C LEU A 413 -11.43 18.88 -18.35
N LYS A 414 -12.73 18.87 -18.11
CA LYS A 414 -13.25 18.87 -16.75
C LYS A 414 -13.05 17.51 -16.08
N MET A 415 -12.75 17.55 -14.79
CA MET A 415 -12.39 16.38 -13.98
C MET A 415 -13.11 16.39 -12.65
N ASP A 416 -13.89 15.32 -12.44
CA ASP A 416 -14.53 15.03 -11.17
C ASP A 416 -13.72 14.01 -10.37
N VAL A 417 -13.97 13.98 -9.06
CA VAL A 417 -13.20 13.16 -8.12
C VAL A 417 -14.14 12.40 -7.21
N TRP A 418 -13.86 11.11 -7.00
CA TRP A 418 -14.59 10.25 -6.08
C TRP A 418 -13.63 9.49 -5.17
N ASN A 419 -13.68 9.78 -3.87
CA ASN A 419 -12.82 9.12 -2.89
C ASN A 419 -13.54 7.94 -2.23
N VAL A 420 -13.15 6.70 -2.55
CA VAL A 420 -13.81 5.49 -2.01
C VAL A 420 -13.63 5.33 -0.50
N SER A 421 -12.62 5.99 0.10
CA SER A 421 -12.44 5.99 1.56
C SER A 421 -13.37 6.99 2.25
N LEU A 422 -13.80 8.03 1.55
CA LEU A 422 -14.83 8.95 2.04
C LEU A 422 -16.22 8.34 1.93
N TYR A 423 -16.55 7.74 0.77
CA TYR A 423 -17.89 7.19 0.48
C TYR A 423 -18.06 5.71 0.83
N GLY A 424 -17.01 5.01 1.26
CA GLY A 424 -17.06 3.58 1.59
C GLY A 424 -17.07 2.62 0.39
N GLY A 425 -17.31 3.11 -0.82
CA GLY A 425 -17.33 2.31 -2.04
C GLY A 425 -17.66 3.15 -3.27
N LEU A 426 -18.22 2.51 -4.30
CA LEU A 426 -18.75 3.16 -5.51
C LEU A 426 -20.28 3.30 -5.51
N GLU A 427 -20.94 2.81 -4.46
CA GLU A 427 -22.39 2.92 -4.31
C GLU A 427 -22.71 4.25 -3.63
N ARG A 428 -23.62 5.01 -4.23
CA ARG A 428 -24.17 6.22 -3.64
C ARG A 428 -25.25 5.82 -2.65
N GLN A 429 -25.22 6.41 -1.46
CA GLN A 429 -26.30 6.28 -0.51
C GLN A 429 -27.42 7.23 -0.96
N ASN A 430 -28.57 6.68 -1.34
CA ASN A 430 -29.79 7.49 -1.46
C ASN A 430 -30.24 7.79 -0.03
N GLU A 431 -30.31 9.07 0.34
CA GLU A 431 -30.80 9.50 1.65
C GLU A 431 -32.33 9.35 1.74
N ASP A 432 -33.01 9.31 0.60
CA ASP A 432 -34.43 9.02 0.48
C ASP A 432 -34.64 7.50 0.55
N ASN A 433 -34.94 7.02 1.75
CA ASN A 433 -35.37 5.64 2.06
C ASN A 433 -36.73 5.30 1.41
N GLU A 434 -36.92 5.53 0.12
CA GLU A 434 -37.98 4.82 -0.60
C GLU A 434 -37.48 3.39 -0.79
N GLU A 435 -38.00 2.49 0.06
CA GLU A 435 -37.69 1.06 0.15
C GLU A 435 -37.87 0.27 -1.18
N ASP A 436 -38.30 0.93 -2.26
CA ASP A 436 -38.73 0.30 -3.52
C ASP A 436 -37.68 0.28 -4.64
N GLN A 437 -36.48 0.86 -4.46
CA GLN A 437 -35.40 0.73 -5.46
C GLN A 437 -34.25 -0.16 -4.97
N ASP A 438 -34.44 -1.47 -5.18
CA ASP A 438 -33.50 -2.57 -4.88
C ASP A 438 -32.13 -2.50 -5.62
N ILE A 439 -31.87 -1.44 -6.39
CA ILE A 439 -30.66 -1.28 -7.20
C ILE A 439 -29.84 -0.11 -6.65
N PRO A 440 -28.74 -0.38 -5.90
CA PRO A 440 -27.85 0.67 -5.43
C PRO A 440 -27.33 1.49 -6.62
N ASN A 441 -27.50 2.81 -6.57
CA ASN A 441 -27.04 3.69 -7.64
C ASN A 441 -25.52 3.79 -7.59
N ASN A 442 -24.85 3.22 -8.59
CA ASN A 442 -23.40 3.25 -8.69
C ASN A 442 -22.95 4.56 -9.34
N ILE A 443 -21.99 5.26 -8.73
CA ILE A 443 -21.50 6.56 -9.23
C ILE A 443 -21.04 6.49 -10.69
N LEU A 444 -20.53 5.34 -11.12
CA LEU A 444 -20.03 5.18 -12.48
C LEU A 444 -21.13 5.36 -13.55
N ASN A 445 -22.40 5.14 -13.21
CA ASN A 445 -23.54 5.35 -14.12
C ASN A 445 -23.63 6.79 -14.65
N GLU A 446 -23.19 7.76 -13.84
CA GLU A 446 -23.21 9.20 -14.19
C GLU A 446 -22.11 9.55 -15.21
N TYR A 447 -21.15 8.65 -15.44
CA TYR A 447 -19.99 8.83 -16.33
C TYR A 447 -20.02 7.89 -17.55
N ARG A 448 -21.21 7.50 -18.01
CA ARG A 448 -21.39 6.69 -19.23
C ARG A 448 -20.79 7.38 -20.45
N GLY A 449 -19.96 6.65 -21.19
CA GLY A 449 -19.26 7.17 -22.36
C GLY A 449 -18.02 8.02 -22.03
N ARG A 450 -17.65 8.15 -20.75
CA ARG A 450 -16.54 9.00 -20.28
C ARG A 450 -15.33 8.18 -19.83
N THR A 451 -14.26 8.85 -19.39
CA THR A 451 -13.06 8.19 -18.87
C THR A 451 -13.12 8.05 -17.36
N ILE A 452 -12.84 6.87 -16.83
CA ILE A 452 -12.76 6.60 -15.39
C ILE A 452 -11.33 6.17 -15.06
N ILE A 453 -10.65 6.89 -14.17
CA ILE A 453 -9.28 6.62 -13.74
C ILE A 453 -9.30 6.14 -12.29
N PHE A 454 -8.93 4.88 -12.06
CA PHE A 454 -8.77 4.29 -10.73
C PHE A 454 -7.32 4.40 -10.27
N LEU A 455 -7.09 5.00 -9.11
CA LEU A 455 -5.79 4.99 -8.44
C LEU A 455 -5.67 3.73 -7.58
N GLY A 456 -4.87 2.79 -8.06
CA GLY A 456 -4.74 1.42 -7.55
C GLY A 456 -3.71 1.24 -6.45
N ASN A 457 -3.32 2.28 -5.72
CA ASN A 457 -2.47 2.15 -4.53
C ASN A 457 -3.23 1.38 -3.42
N GLN A 458 -2.47 0.70 -2.56
CA GLN A 458 -3.02 -0.03 -1.42
C GLN A 458 -3.41 0.93 -0.29
N PHE A 459 -4.45 0.56 0.44
CA PHE A 459 -4.93 1.29 1.61
C PHE A 459 -5.70 0.36 2.56
N GLU A 460 -5.71 0.71 3.84
CA GLU A 460 -6.62 0.09 4.81
C GLU A 460 -8.03 0.65 4.60
N HIS A 461 -9.04 -0.23 4.66
CA HIS A 461 -10.41 0.18 4.41
C HIS A 461 -11.28 -0.19 5.60
N PHE A 462 -11.56 0.78 6.46
CA PHE A 462 -12.46 0.66 7.61
C PHE A 462 -12.16 -0.57 8.50
N GLY A 463 -10.89 -0.80 8.85
CA GLY A 463 -10.45 -1.91 9.70
C GLY A 463 -10.29 -3.26 8.97
N VAL A 464 -10.43 -3.27 7.65
CA VAL A 464 -10.07 -4.42 6.80
C VAL A 464 -8.63 -4.25 6.32
N LYS A 465 -7.85 -5.33 6.40
CA LYS A 465 -6.47 -5.43 5.89
C LYS A 465 -6.28 -4.69 4.56
N GLU A 466 -5.05 -4.21 4.34
CA GLU A 466 -4.63 -3.54 3.11
C GLU A 466 -5.22 -4.20 1.85
N GLN A 467 -5.95 -3.39 1.08
CA GLN A 467 -6.57 -3.79 -0.16
C GLN A 467 -6.44 -2.67 -1.20
N THR A 468 -6.83 -2.96 -2.44
CA THR A 468 -6.84 -1.96 -3.53
C THR A 468 -8.26 -1.55 -3.86
N ILE A 469 -8.39 -0.49 -4.66
CA ILE A 469 -9.69 -0.07 -5.16
C ILE A 469 -10.42 -1.15 -5.98
N LEU A 470 -9.69 -2.09 -6.59
CA LEU A 470 -10.28 -3.22 -7.31
C LEU A 470 -11.12 -4.12 -6.40
N ASN A 471 -10.77 -4.22 -5.12
CA ASN A 471 -11.55 -4.96 -4.13
C ASN A 471 -12.91 -4.31 -3.87
N LEU A 472 -13.03 -3.00 -4.17
CA LEU A 472 -14.24 -2.19 -4.04
C LEU A 472 -15.01 -2.02 -5.36
N CYS A 473 -14.49 -2.54 -6.48
CA CYS A 473 -15.10 -2.42 -7.80
C CYS A 473 -15.71 -3.76 -8.25
N GLU A 474 -17.05 -3.83 -8.33
CA GLU A 474 -17.71 -5.00 -8.93
C GLU A 474 -17.43 -5.07 -10.44
N SER A 475 -16.89 -6.20 -10.91
CA SER A 475 -16.59 -6.41 -12.33
C SER A 475 -17.82 -6.27 -13.23
N ARG A 476 -19.04 -6.55 -12.75
CA ARG A 476 -20.27 -6.36 -13.53
C ARG A 476 -20.57 -4.89 -13.79
N ALA A 477 -20.48 -4.05 -12.76
CA ALA A 477 -20.71 -2.60 -12.89
C ALA A 477 -19.74 -1.98 -13.90
N ILE A 478 -18.44 -2.28 -13.77
CA ILE A 478 -17.41 -1.78 -14.68
C ILE A 478 -17.66 -2.28 -16.11
N SER A 479 -18.05 -3.55 -16.28
CA SER A 479 -18.35 -4.06 -17.61
C SER A 479 -19.55 -3.35 -18.23
N ALA A 480 -20.61 -3.08 -17.46
CA ALA A 480 -21.79 -2.37 -17.95
C ALA A 480 -21.43 -0.97 -18.47
N GLU A 481 -20.60 -0.25 -17.72
CA GLU A 481 -20.10 1.08 -18.11
C GLU A 481 -19.20 1.01 -19.36
N CYS A 482 -18.34 0.00 -19.45
CA CYS A 482 -17.55 -0.23 -20.64
C CYS A 482 -18.38 -0.62 -21.88
N PHE A 483 -19.56 -1.23 -21.69
CA PHE A 483 -20.51 -1.48 -22.80
C PHE A 483 -21.24 -0.21 -23.21
N ALA A 484 -21.51 0.70 -22.26
CA ALA A 484 -22.07 2.03 -22.51
C ALA A 484 -21.07 3.01 -23.16
N GLY A 485 -19.82 2.57 -23.39
CA GLY A 485 -18.79 3.34 -24.10
C GLY A 485 -17.76 4.01 -23.20
N SER A 486 -17.83 3.81 -21.88
CA SER A 486 -16.83 4.33 -20.95
C SER A 486 -15.52 3.57 -21.07
N SER A 487 -14.42 4.28 -20.81
CA SER A 487 -13.08 3.71 -20.75
C SER A 487 -12.56 3.74 -19.32
N CYS A 488 -11.98 2.64 -18.85
CA CYS A 488 -11.40 2.55 -17.52
C CYS A 488 -9.87 2.45 -17.59
N LEU A 489 -9.19 3.26 -16.80
CA LEU A 489 -7.75 3.22 -16.61
C LEU A 489 -7.44 2.92 -15.15
N LEU A 490 -6.61 1.92 -14.89
CA LEU A 490 -6.12 1.60 -13.56
C LEU A 490 -4.64 2.00 -13.47
N LEU A 491 -4.32 3.03 -12.69
CA LEU A 491 -2.95 3.49 -12.46
C LEU A 491 -2.41 2.93 -11.14
N GLY A 492 -1.22 2.33 -11.14
CA GLY A 492 -0.52 1.97 -9.90
C GLY A 492 -0.82 0.61 -9.28
N ALA A 493 -1.66 -0.24 -9.88
CA ALA A 493 -1.98 -1.57 -9.36
C ALA A 493 -0.90 -2.65 -9.63
N ALA A 494 0.39 -2.30 -9.54
CA ALA A 494 1.49 -3.19 -9.91
C ALA A 494 1.71 -4.33 -8.90
N ALA A 495 1.54 -4.04 -7.61
CA ALA A 495 1.86 -4.96 -6.51
C ALA A 495 0.99 -6.22 -6.49
N GLU A 496 -0.22 -6.18 -7.07
CA GLU A 496 -1.18 -7.30 -7.07
C GLU A 496 -1.52 -7.79 -8.48
N LYS A 497 -0.48 -8.03 -9.30
CA LYS A 497 -0.61 -8.47 -10.71
C LYS A 497 -1.65 -9.58 -10.91
N ARG A 498 -1.68 -10.58 -10.03
CA ARG A 498 -2.63 -11.70 -10.12
C ARG A 498 -4.07 -11.26 -9.89
N HIS A 499 -4.32 -10.52 -8.81
CA HIS A 499 -5.67 -10.04 -8.48
C HIS A 499 -6.21 -9.12 -9.57
N ARG A 500 -5.38 -8.18 -10.03
CA ARG A 500 -5.67 -7.31 -11.17
C ARG A 500 -6.04 -8.09 -12.43
N ASP A 501 -5.22 -9.07 -12.82
CA ASP A 501 -5.46 -9.88 -14.02
C ASP A 501 -6.74 -10.73 -13.90
N GLU A 502 -7.05 -11.24 -12.71
CA GLU A 502 -8.29 -11.98 -12.41
C GLU A 502 -9.54 -11.07 -12.48
N TRP A 503 -9.45 -9.87 -11.93
CA TRP A 503 -10.49 -8.83 -11.98
C TRP A 503 -10.74 -8.38 -13.42
N MET A 504 -9.69 -8.07 -14.19
CA MET A 504 -9.82 -7.70 -15.60
C MET A 504 -10.46 -8.81 -16.44
N ARG A 505 -10.08 -10.08 -16.23
CA ARG A 505 -10.77 -11.22 -16.85
C ARG A 505 -12.25 -11.27 -16.46
N GLY A 506 -12.60 -10.78 -15.28
CA GLY A 506 -13.95 -10.84 -14.70
C GLY A 506 -14.84 -9.82 -15.37
N THR A 507 -14.27 -8.66 -15.61
CA THR A 507 -14.92 -7.57 -16.31
C THR A 507 -15.12 -7.89 -17.80
N VAL A 508 -14.28 -8.71 -18.43
CA VAL A 508 -14.51 -9.14 -19.82
C VAL A 508 -15.76 -10.03 -19.94
N PHE A 509 -15.97 -10.95 -19.00
CA PHE A 509 -17.10 -11.88 -19.01
C PHE A 509 -17.87 -11.82 -17.68
N PRO A 510 -18.73 -10.79 -17.49
CA PRO A 510 -19.47 -10.56 -16.25
C PRO A 510 -20.68 -11.51 -16.13
N ILE A 511 -20.46 -12.82 -16.07
CA ILE A 511 -21.54 -13.82 -16.02
C ILE A 511 -22.53 -13.48 -14.90
N SER A 512 -23.81 -13.44 -15.28
CA SER A 512 -24.91 -13.10 -14.36
C SER A 512 -25.80 -14.29 -13.96
N TYR A 513 -25.64 -15.45 -14.61
CA TYR A 513 -26.49 -16.63 -14.38
C TYR A 513 -25.68 -17.92 -14.37
N ARG A 514 -26.13 -18.90 -13.60
CA ARG A 514 -25.66 -20.29 -13.72
C ARG A 514 -26.15 -20.91 -15.02
N ILE A 515 -25.43 -21.89 -15.55
CA ILE A 515 -25.85 -22.63 -16.75
C ILE A 515 -27.24 -23.25 -16.56
N SER A 516 -27.54 -23.78 -15.37
CA SER A 516 -28.83 -24.42 -15.06
C SER A 516 -30.02 -23.47 -15.06
N GLU A 517 -29.78 -22.16 -14.98
CA GLU A 517 -30.83 -21.13 -14.92
C GLU A 517 -31.06 -20.47 -16.29
N LEU A 518 -30.16 -20.72 -17.25
CA LEU A 518 -30.07 -19.99 -18.50
C LEU A 518 -31.37 -20.10 -19.33
N GLU A 519 -31.93 -21.31 -19.46
CA GLU A 519 -33.18 -21.55 -20.22
C GLU A 519 -34.37 -20.77 -19.66
N LYS A 520 -34.40 -20.50 -18.35
CA LYS A 520 -35.50 -19.78 -17.70
C LYS A 520 -35.32 -18.26 -17.73
N ARG A 521 -34.08 -17.78 -17.87
CA ARG A 521 -33.70 -16.37 -17.74
C ARG A 521 -33.44 -15.68 -19.08
N VAL A 522 -33.04 -16.43 -20.10
CA VAL A 522 -32.79 -15.90 -21.44
C VAL A 522 -34.13 -15.73 -22.16
N ALA A 523 -34.42 -14.50 -22.59
CA ALA A 523 -35.62 -14.20 -23.37
C ALA A 523 -35.60 -14.95 -24.71
N GLU A 524 -36.79 -15.26 -25.25
CA GLU A 524 -36.92 -15.92 -26.56
C GLU A 524 -36.20 -15.17 -27.67
N SER A 525 -36.19 -13.82 -27.62
CA SER A 525 -35.46 -12.94 -28.55
C SER A 525 -33.94 -13.10 -28.55
N SER A 526 -33.39 -13.85 -27.58
CA SER A 526 -31.97 -14.16 -27.43
C SER A 526 -31.66 -15.64 -27.73
N THR A 527 -32.61 -16.35 -28.35
CA THR A 527 -32.47 -17.72 -28.82
C THR A 527 -32.38 -17.76 -30.34
N PHE A 528 -31.47 -18.57 -30.87
CA PHE A 528 -31.17 -18.63 -32.31
C PHE A 528 -31.02 -20.05 -32.83
N ASP A 529 -31.69 -20.34 -33.95
CA ASP A 529 -31.62 -21.65 -34.61
C ASP A 529 -30.32 -21.84 -35.41
N SER A 530 -29.67 -20.74 -35.80
CA SER A 530 -28.49 -20.73 -36.66
C SER A 530 -27.43 -19.74 -36.20
N SER A 531 -26.16 -20.04 -36.49
CA SER A 531 -25.05 -19.12 -36.22
C SER A 531 -25.10 -17.86 -37.10
N ALA A 532 -25.73 -17.93 -38.28
CA ALA A 532 -25.82 -16.81 -39.21
C ALA A 532 -26.78 -15.73 -38.68
N THR A 533 -27.98 -16.13 -38.27
CA THR A 533 -28.97 -15.21 -37.66
C THR A 533 -28.44 -14.60 -36.37
N PHE A 534 -27.73 -15.39 -35.56
CA PHE A 534 -27.04 -14.88 -34.36
C PHE A 534 -26.03 -13.78 -34.71
N ILE A 535 -25.14 -14.02 -35.68
CA ILE A 535 -24.13 -13.02 -36.09
C ILE A 535 -24.79 -11.76 -36.64
N THR A 536 -25.82 -11.88 -37.49
CA THR A 536 -26.57 -10.74 -38.02
C THR A 536 -27.15 -9.90 -36.88
N SER A 537 -27.77 -10.53 -35.88
CA SER A 537 -28.32 -9.82 -34.72
C SER A 537 -27.24 -9.08 -33.92
N ILE A 538 -26.05 -9.68 -33.72
CA ILE A 538 -24.94 -9.01 -33.05
C ILE A 538 -24.43 -7.80 -33.87
N CYS A 539 -24.31 -7.96 -35.19
CA CYS A 539 -23.93 -6.86 -36.08
C CYS A 539 -24.94 -5.70 -36.03
N GLU A 540 -26.25 -6.00 -36.04
CA GLU A 540 -27.32 -5.00 -35.96
C GLU A 540 -27.29 -4.24 -34.63
N GLN A 541 -27.13 -4.94 -33.50
CA GLN A 541 -26.99 -4.32 -32.18
C GLN A 541 -25.77 -3.40 -32.11
N ARG A 542 -24.65 -3.83 -32.69
CA ARG A 542 -23.42 -3.03 -32.76
C ARG A 542 -23.59 -1.81 -33.65
N ALA A 543 -24.23 -1.96 -34.82
CA ALA A 543 -24.52 -0.85 -35.71
C ALA A 543 -25.43 0.20 -35.03
N ALA A 544 -26.41 -0.27 -34.24
CA ALA A 544 -27.32 0.57 -33.44
C ALA A 544 -26.67 1.22 -32.21
N GLY A 545 -25.44 0.83 -31.83
CA GLY A 545 -24.77 1.38 -30.64
C GLY A 545 -25.34 0.87 -29.32
N THR A 546 -26.02 -0.27 -29.31
CA THR A 546 -26.64 -0.88 -28.11
C THR A 546 -25.97 -2.21 -27.72
N PRO A 547 -24.63 -2.35 -27.73
CA PRO A 547 -24.02 -3.60 -27.32
C PRO A 547 -24.25 -3.85 -25.84
N VAL A 548 -24.89 -4.97 -25.52
CA VAL A 548 -25.15 -5.38 -24.14
C VAL A 548 -24.41 -6.68 -23.82
N SER A 549 -23.85 -6.76 -22.61
CA SER A 549 -23.39 -8.04 -22.07
C SER A 549 -24.59 -8.91 -21.75
N ARG A 550 -24.78 -9.99 -22.49
CA ARG A 550 -25.87 -10.93 -22.22
C ARG A 550 -25.54 -12.34 -22.69
N ALA A 551 -26.31 -13.28 -22.16
CA ALA A 551 -26.32 -14.66 -22.60
C ALA A 551 -27.26 -14.84 -23.80
N TYR A 552 -26.89 -15.78 -24.65
CA TYR A 552 -27.66 -16.25 -25.80
C TYR A 552 -27.69 -17.77 -25.83
N ILE A 553 -28.74 -18.32 -26.40
CA ILE A 553 -28.92 -19.76 -26.61
C ILE A 553 -28.92 -20.05 -28.10
N LEU A 554 -28.05 -20.97 -28.54
CA LEU A 554 -28.08 -21.49 -29.90
C LEU A 554 -28.55 -22.95 -29.84
N GLU A 555 -29.74 -23.21 -30.38
CA GLU A 555 -30.33 -24.55 -30.37
C GLU A 555 -29.44 -25.55 -31.11
N SER A 556 -29.37 -26.80 -30.66
CA SER A 556 -28.58 -27.83 -31.32
C SER A 556 -29.48 -28.85 -32.01
N ASN A 557 -29.75 -28.65 -33.30
CA ASN A 557 -30.39 -29.66 -34.14
C ASN A 557 -29.43 -30.85 -34.33
N SER A 558 -29.62 -31.92 -33.57
CA SER A 558 -28.83 -33.13 -33.68
C SER A 558 -29.10 -33.78 -35.04
N LYS A 559 -28.13 -33.72 -35.95
CA LYS A 559 -28.20 -34.53 -37.16
C LYS A 559 -27.80 -35.96 -36.80
N TRP A 560 -28.60 -36.92 -37.22
CA TRP A 560 -28.48 -38.35 -36.89
C TRP A 560 -27.08 -38.94 -37.11
N TYR A 561 -26.31 -38.39 -38.06
CA TYR A 561 -24.99 -38.89 -38.44
C TYR A 561 -23.82 -38.40 -37.57
N TYR A 562 -24.02 -37.48 -36.61
CA TYR A 562 -22.94 -36.99 -35.72
C TYR A 562 -22.69 -37.85 -34.47
N GLY A 563 -23.35 -39.01 -34.36
CA GLY A 563 -23.27 -39.90 -33.21
C GLY A 563 -24.14 -39.40 -32.04
N SER A 564 -23.67 -39.54 -30.80
CA SER A 564 -24.44 -39.13 -29.62
C SER A 564 -24.75 -37.63 -29.61
N ALA A 565 -25.91 -37.26 -29.07
CA ALA A 565 -26.33 -35.85 -28.95
C ALA A 565 -25.27 -34.99 -28.22
N LYS A 566 -24.55 -35.56 -27.25
CA LYS A 566 -23.41 -34.93 -26.57
C LYS A 566 -22.30 -34.53 -27.54
N MET A 567 -21.93 -35.41 -28.48
CA MET A 567 -20.91 -35.12 -29.49
C MET A 567 -21.38 -34.06 -30.48
N ALA A 568 -22.65 -34.12 -30.91
CA ALA A 568 -23.25 -33.13 -31.80
C ALA A 568 -23.17 -31.70 -31.20
N VAL A 569 -23.58 -31.52 -29.94
CA VAL A 569 -23.52 -30.22 -29.25
C VAL A 569 -22.07 -29.73 -29.11
N LYS A 570 -21.13 -30.61 -28.73
CA LYS A 570 -19.71 -30.26 -28.61
C LYS A 570 -19.11 -29.82 -29.95
N LEU A 571 -19.43 -30.52 -31.03
CA LEU A 571 -18.98 -30.17 -32.38
C LEU A 571 -19.57 -28.84 -32.81
N ARG A 572 -20.87 -28.62 -32.56
CA ARG A 572 -21.57 -27.36 -32.84
C ARG A 572 -20.97 -26.19 -32.06
N ALA A 573 -20.66 -26.36 -30.78
CA ALA A 573 -19.99 -25.33 -29.98
C ALA A 573 -18.61 -24.96 -30.55
N LYS A 574 -17.81 -25.94 -31.00
CA LYS A 574 -16.54 -25.69 -31.70
C LYS A 574 -16.74 -24.95 -33.02
N GLN A 575 -17.75 -25.33 -33.80
CA GLN A 575 -18.10 -24.66 -35.06
C GLN A 575 -18.53 -23.21 -34.82
N ILE A 576 -19.41 -22.96 -33.86
CA ILE A 576 -19.84 -21.61 -33.46
C ILE A 576 -18.64 -20.79 -32.99
N THR A 577 -17.79 -21.34 -32.11
CA THR A 577 -16.57 -20.67 -31.64
C THR A 577 -15.68 -20.25 -32.82
N ARG A 578 -15.48 -21.13 -33.80
CA ARG A 578 -14.70 -20.85 -35.01
C ARG A 578 -15.38 -19.77 -35.86
N HIS A 579 -16.69 -19.90 -36.07
CA HIS A 579 -17.45 -18.98 -36.90
C HIS A 579 -17.47 -17.56 -36.31
N LEU A 580 -17.61 -17.43 -34.98
CA LEU A 580 -17.52 -16.15 -34.28
C LEU A 580 -16.13 -15.54 -34.37
N LYS A 581 -15.06 -16.34 -34.26
CA LYS A 581 -13.68 -15.84 -34.46
C LYS A 581 -13.45 -15.35 -35.89
N GLU A 582 -14.01 -16.05 -36.86
CA GLU A 582 -13.86 -15.69 -38.27
C GLU A 582 -14.71 -14.47 -38.63
N LYS A 583 -15.96 -14.40 -38.16
CA LYS A 583 -16.94 -13.38 -38.58
C LYS A 583 -17.00 -12.16 -37.68
N LEU A 584 -16.70 -12.28 -36.39
CA LEU A 584 -16.74 -11.20 -35.40
C LEU A 584 -15.42 -11.13 -34.60
N PRO A 585 -14.26 -10.91 -35.27
CA PRO A 585 -12.95 -10.96 -34.62
C PRO A 585 -12.69 -9.84 -33.60
N GLN A 586 -13.48 -8.76 -33.62
CA GLN A 586 -13.42 -7.69 -32.61
C GLN A 586 -14.25 -7.99 -31.36
N GLU A 587 -15.09 -9.01 -31.43
CA GLU A 587 -15.97 -9.39 -30.33
C GLU A 587 -15.39 -10.56 -29.57
N ARG A 588 -15.71 -10.63 -28.28
CA ARG A 588 -15.30 -11.74 -27.42
C ARG A 588 -16.54 -12.48 -26.96
N PHE A 589 -16.56 -13.77 -27.21
CA PHE A 589 -17.62 -14.64 -26.74
C PHE A 589 -17.07 -15.70 -25.81
N TRP A 590 -17.90 -16.12 -24.85
CA TRP A 590 -17.64 -17.29 -24.04
C TRP A 590 -18.66 -18.36 -24.38
N VAL A 591 -18.19 -19.45 -25.00
CA VAL A 591 -19.06 -20.46 -25.63
C VAL A 591 -19.03 -21.74 -24.79
N CYS A 592 -20.19 -22.20 -24.34
CA CYS A 592 -20.33 -23.38 -23.50
C CYS A 592 -21.29 -24.40 -24.14
N PRO A 593 -20.87 -25.65 -24.42
CA PRO A 593 -21.79 -26.72 -24.80
C PRO A 593 -22.60 -27.19 -23.59
N VAL A 594 -23.92 -27.12 -23.67
CA VAL A 594 -24.85 -27.63 -22.65
C VAL A 594 -25.47 -28.92 -23.15
N TYR A 595 -25.12 -30.01 -22.48
CA TYR A 595 -25.49 -31.35 -22.91
C TYR A 595 -26.92 -31.72 -22.47
N PRO A 596 -27.61 -32.58 -23.25
CA PRO A 596 -28.90 -33.15 -22.85
C PRO A 596 -28.83 -33.76 -21.44
N ARG A 597 -29.87 -33.54 -20.63
CA ARG A 597 -30.10 -34.28 -19.38
C ARG A 597 -31.23 -35.30 -19.61
N VAL A 598 -31.11 -36.47 -19.00
CA VAL A 598 -32.10 -37.56 -19.12
C VAL A 598 -33.19 -37.46 -18.03
N ASP A 599 -33.03 -36.53 -17.08
CA ASP A 599 -33.87 -36.41 -15.90
C ASP A 599 -35.16 -35.61 -16.18
N GLY A 600 -36.21 -36.31 -16.63
CA GLY A 600 -37.61 -35.94 -16.39
C GLY A 600 -38.32 -35.04 -17.41
N ALA A 601 -39.41 -35.58 -17.98
CA ALA A 601 -40.52 -34.97 -18.72
C ALA A 601 -40.30 -34.36 -20.12
N ARG A 602 -39.14 -33.80 -20.49
CA ARG A 602 -38.87 -33.43 -21.90
C ARG A 602 -37.40 -33.65 -22.27
N PRO A 603 -37.08 -34.51 -23.27
CA PRO A 603 -35.71 -34.65 -23.76
C PRO A 603 -35.30 -33.35 -24.46
N HIS A 604 -34.46 -32.54 -23.80
CA HIS A 604 -33.82 -31.39 -24.47
C HIS A 604 -32.67 -31.90 -25.34
N ASN A 605 -32.61 -31.49 -26.61
CA ASN A 605 -31.56 -31.89 -27.57
C ASN A 605 -30.15 -31.31 -27.25
N GLY A 606 -29.98 -30.73 -26.06
CA GLY A 606 -28.85 -29.86 -25.71
C GLY A 606 -28.83 -28.57 -26.54
N TYR A 607 -27.95 -27.65 -26.14
CA TYR A 607 -27.80 -26.36 -26.82
C TYR A 607 -26.39 -25.81 -26.59
N VAL A 608 -26.06 -24.70 -27.26
CA VAL A 608 -24.81 -23.99 -27.06
C VAL A 608 -25.12 -22.64 -26.41
N ALA A 609 -24.69 -22.46 -25.17
CA ALA A 609 -24.76 -21.19 -24.47
C ALA A 609 -23.62 -20.28 -24.93
N VAL A 610 -23.92 -19.01 -25.17
CA VAL A 610 -22.94 -18.00 -25.59
C VAL A 610 -23.09 -16.75 -24.74
N TRP A 611 -22.05 -16.38 -24.00
CA TRP A 611 -21.97 -15.06 -23.35
C TRP A 611 -21.27 -14.06 -24.28
N HIS A 612 -21.86 -12.89 -24.49
CA HIS A 612 -21.20 -11.78 -25.16
C HIS A 612 -20.43 -10.94 -24.14
N GLY A 613 -19.10 -11.06 -24.19
CA GLY A 613 -18.18 -10.30 -23.35
C GLY A 613 -17.77 -8.98 -23.99
N LEU A 614 -17.00 -8.19 -23.26
CA LEU A 614 -16.50 -6.90 -23.75
C LEU A 614 -15.78 -7.08 -25.10
N PRO A 615 -15.91 -6.16 -26.07
CA PRO A 615 -15.14 -6.21 -27.31
C PRO A 615 -13.63 -6.08 -27.05
N THR A 616 -12.80 -6.41 -28.04
CA THR A 616 -11.33 -6.36 -27.92
C THR A 616 -10.77 -4.95 -27.82
N LYS A 617 -11.53 -3.94 -28.26
CA LYS A 617 -11.14 -2.53 -28.10
C LYS A 617 -10.92 -2.24 -26.61
N GLY A 618 -9.82 -1.56 -26.30
CA GLY A 618 -9.30 -1.41 -24.95
C GLY A 618 -10.18 -0.53 -24.05
N ASN A 619 -11.33 -1.04 -23.61
CA ASN A 619 -12.23 -0.32 -22.70
C ASN A 619 -11.70 -0.36 -21.25
N ILE A 620 -10.69 -1.18 -20.99
CA ILE A 620 -10.04 -1.28 -19.68
C ILE A 620 -8.54 -1.48 -19.89
N LEU A 621 -7.78 -0.55 -19.34
CA LEU A 621 -6.33 -0.51 -19.37
C LEU A 621 -5.80 -0.47 -17.94
N ALA A 622 -4.76 -1.23 -17.66
CA ALA A 622 -3.99 -1.10 -16.43
C ALA A 622 -2.56 -0.68 -16.75
N ALA A 623 -2.08 0.34 -16.06
CA ALA A 623 -0.72 0.82 -16.16
C ALA A 623 -0.02 0.80 -14.78
N GLU A 624 1.23 0.38 -14.75
CA GLU A 624 2.10 0.55 -13.58
C GLU A 624 2.36 2.05 -13.37
N SER A 625 2.31 2.49 -12.11
CA SER A 625 2.64 3.89 -11.81
C SER A 625 4.14 4.11 -11.92
N LYS A 626 4.52 5.28 -12.42
CA LYS A 626 5.90 5.74 -12.49
C LYS A 626 6.09 6.88 -11.49
N PRO A 627 7.30 7.02 -10.91
CA PRO A 627 7.58 8.17 -10.08
C PRO A 627 7.37 9.45 -10.89
N LEU A 628 6.81 10.47 -10.23
CA LEU A 628 6.64 11.79 -10.80
C LEU A 628 7.99 12.37 -11.24
N GLU A 629 7.98 13.20 -12.28
CA GLU A 629 9.19 13.88 -12.72
C GLU A 629 9.67 14.84 -11.61
N ARG A 630 10.99 14.89 -11.39
CA ARG A 630 11.59 15.80 -10.39
C ARG A 630 11.52 17.23 -10.93
N GLY A 631 10.76 18.10 -10.28
CA GLY A 631 10.63 19.51 -10.62
C GLY A 631 9.93 20.31 -9.52
N LEU A 632 9.87 21.63 -9.69
CA LEU A 632 9.15 22.54 -8.79
C LEU A 632 7.64 22.26 -8.76
N GLN A 633 7.07 21.83 -9.89
CA GLN A 633 5.67 21.43 -10.03
C GLN A 633 5.60 19.92 -10.30
N PRO A 634 4.69 19.18 -9.64
CA PRO A 634 4.55 17.75 -9.87
C PRO A 634 4.01 17.53 -11.30
N LYS A 635 4.86 16.96 -12.17
CA LYS A 635 4.50 16.62 -13.55
C LYS A 635 4.40 15.12 -13.71
N LEU A 636 3.37 14.67 -14.42
CA LEU A 636 3.20 13.26 -14.75
C LEU A 636 4.33 12.77 -15.65
N ASN A 637 4.75 11.54 -15.40
CA ASN A 637 5.66 10.85 -16.31
C ASN A 637 4.99 10.70 -17.70
N PRO A 638 5.72 10.88 -18.82
CA PRO A 638 5.18 10.73 -20.17
C PRO A 638 4.46 9.39 -20.41
N PHE A 639 4.90 8.31 -19.74
CA PHE A 639 4.22 7.02 -19.77
C PHE A 639 2.81 7.08 -19.13
N GLU A 640 2.64 7.74 -18.00
CA GLU A 640 1.33 7.90 -17.35
C GLU A 640 0.42 8.81 -18.19
N SER A 641 0.93 9.95 -18.65
CA SER A 641 0.22 10.89 -19.54
C SER A 641 -0.26 10.20 -20.83
N PHE A 642 0.59 9.39 -21.45
CA PHE A 642 0.22 8.61 -22.64
C PHE A 642 -0.89 7.58 -22.35
N ASN A 643 -0.86 6.93 -21.18
CA ASN A 643 -1.89 5.97 -20.79
C ASN A 643 -3.23 6.66 -20.47
N ILE A 644 -3.22 7.86 -19.86
CA ILE A 644 -4.42 8.69 -19.66
C ILE A 644 -5.01 9.05 -21.02
N ILE A 645 -4.21 9.57 -21.95
CA ILE A 645 -4.66 9.91 -23.31
C ILE A 645 -5.22 8.66 -24.02
N SER A 646 -4.50 7.54 -23.95
CA SER A 646 -4.93 6.28 -24.58
C SER A 646 -6.26 5.75 -24.02
N ALA A 647 -6.57 6.07 -22.76
CA ALA A 647 -7.83 5.71 -22.14
C ALA A 647 -8.99 6.64 -22.53
N LEU A 648 -8.74 7.84 -23.07
CA LEU A 648 -9.82 8.73 -23.51
C LEU A 648 -10.69 8.06 -24.60
N PRO A 649 -12.02 8.31 -24.60
CA PRO A 649 -12.90 7.90 -25.68
C PRO A 649 -12.33 8.28 -27.04
N CYS A 650 -12.42 7.35 -28.00
CA CYS A 650 -11.82 7.52 -29.32
C CYS A 650 -12.29 8.80 -30.03
N LEU A 651 -13.58 9.13 -29.93
CA LEU A 651 -14.13 10.37 -30.48
C LEU A 651 -13.51 11.61 -29.85
N LEU A 652 -13.28 11.60 -28.53
CA LEU A 652 -12.67 12.73 -27.81
C LEU A 652 -11.22 12.93 -28.26
N ARG A 653 -10.44 11.85 -28.38
CA ARG A 653 -9.06 11.91 -28.92
C ARG A 653 -9.02 12.49 -30.33
N ILE A 654 -9.96 12.10 -31.19
CA ILE A 654 -10.00 12.61 -32.57
C ILE A 654 -10.36 14.10 -32.57
N ARG A 655 -11.31 14.53 -31.72
CA ARG A 655 -11.62 15.96 -31.55
C ARG A 655 -10.41 16.77 -31.11
N LEU A 656 -9.66 16.29 -30.11
CA LEU A 656 -8.40 16.91 -29.67
C LEU A 656 -7.37 16.99 -30.82
N LEU A 657 -7.32 15.97 -31.68
CA LEU A 657 -6.41 15.96 -32.83
C LEU A 657 -6.83 16.95 -33.92
N CYS A 658 -8.14 17.14 -34.13
CA CYS A 658 -8.69 17.97 -35.20
C CYS A 658 -8.86 19.44 -34.82
N SER A 659 -8.96 19.79 -33.52
CA SER A 659 -9.17 21.17 -33.08
C SER A 659 -7.97 22.09 -33.32
N PHE A 660 -6.76 21.54 -33.39
CA PHE A 660 -5.51 22.32 -33.49
C PHE A 660 -5.27 22.95 -34.88
N ASP A 661 -5.68 22.27 -35.96
CA ASP A 661 -5.31 22.70 -37.32
C ASP A 661 -6.08 23.95 -37.81
N ARG A 662 -7.04 24.47 -37.04
CA ARG A 662 -7.82 25.67 -37.39
C ARG A 662 -7.08 26.98 -37.16
N GLU A 663 -6.22 27.06 -36.15
CA GLU A 663 -5.58 28.33 -35.76
C GLU A 663 -4.43 28.75 -36.70
N HIS A 664 -3.83 27.79 -37.40
CA HIS A 664 -2.59 28.04 -38.14
C HIS A 664 -2.80 28.50 -39.59
N GLU A 665 -3.96 28.24 -40.20
CA GLU A 665 -4.27 28.67 -41.57
C GLU A 665 -4.79 30.11 -41.64
N ASP A 666 -5.58 30.55 -40.64
CA ASP A 666 -6.15 31.91 -40.64
C ASP A 666 -5.12 32.99 -40.28
N SER A 667 -4.09 32.65 -39.49
CA SER A 667 -3.07 33.61 -39.07
C SER A 667 -2.02 33.93 -40.14
N ALA A 668 -1.96 33.17 -41.24
CA ALA A 668 -1.02 33.41 -42.34
C ALA A 668 -1.56 34.40 -43.41
N GLY A 669 -2.86 34.71 -43.39
CA GLY A 669 -3.51 35.58 -44.40
C GLY A 669 -3.69 37.05 -44.01
N SER A 670 -3.51 37.41 -42.72
CA SER A 670 -3.80 38.75 -42.21
C SER A 670 -2.56 39.46 -41.65
N LEU A 671 -1.57 39.69 -42.52
CA LEU A 671 -0.48 40.66 -42.31
C LEU A 671 -0.88 42.00 -42.94
N LYS A 672 -1.96 42.63 -42.45
CA LYS A 672 -2.23 44.05 -42.71
C LYS A 672 -2.56 44.76 -41.40
N GLU A 673 -1.63 45.63 -41.01
CA GLU A 673 -1.76 46.75 -40.07
C GLU A 673 -2.47 46.45 -38.74
N LYS A 674 -1.70 46.06 -37.71
CA LYS A 674 -2.14 46.23 -36.32
C LYS A 674 -1.50 47.49 -35.73
N ASP A 675 -2.38 48.46 -35.50
CA ASP A 675 -2.18 49.62 -34.64
C ASP A 675 -1.78 49.20 -33.22
N GLU A 676 -0.86 49.98 -32.62
CA GLU A 676 -0.42 49.85 -31.23
C GLU A 676 -1.53 50.34 -30.28
N GLY A 677 -2.37 49.43 -29.77
CA GLY A 677 -3.45 49.79 -28.87
C GLY A 677 -3.87 48.69 -27.89
N THR A 678 -3.29 48.74 -26.69
CA THR A 678 -3.78 48.22 -25.38
C THR A 678 -4.04 46.70 -25.23
N PRO A 679 -3.39 46.03 -24.25
CA PRO A 679 -3.69 44.63 -23.94
C PRO A 679 -5.05 44.51 -23.23
N SER A 680 -6.03 43.94 -23.94
CA SER A 680 -7.29 43.46 -23.38
C SER A 680 -7.05 42.14 -22.64
N ILE A 681 -7.49 42.04 -21.38
CA ILE A 681 -7.25 40.90 -20.47
C ILE A 681 -8.30 39.77 -20.59
N ASP A 682 -9.34 39.94 -21.40
CA ASP A 682 -10.47 38.98 -21.45
C ASP A 682 -10.65 38.21 -22.77
N SER A 683 -9.58 37.92 -23.52
CA SER A 683 -9.70 37.01 -24.68
C SER A 683 -9.56 35.55 -24.23
N ASP A 684 -10.69 34.84 -24.16
CA ASP A 684 -10.79 33.38 -24.20
C ASP A 684 -10.26 32.86 -25.55
N ASP A 685 -8.95 33.00 -25.78
CA ASP A 685 -8.30 32.42 -26.95
C ASP A 685 -8.37 30.89 -26.82
N PRO A 686 -8.80 30.16 -27.87
CA PRO A 686 -8.85 28.71 -27.84
C PRO A 686 -7.47 28.15 -27.49
N ALA A 687 -7.41 27.32 -26.46
CA ALA A 687 -6.16 26.80 -25.94
C ALA A 687 -5.45 25.93 -26.98
N SER A 688 -4.37 26.45 -27.55
CA SER A 688 -3.43 25.72 -28.38
C SER A 688 -2.82 24.54 -27.60
N TYR A 689 -3.10 23.31 -28.04
CA TYR A 689 -2.53 22.10 -27.42
C TYR A 689 -1.04 21.95 -27.72
N SER A 690 -0.27 21.49 -26.72
CA SER A 690 1.16 21.27 -26.93
C SER A 690 1.44 20.16 -27.96
N PRO A 691 2.54 20.25 -28.74
CA PRO A 691 2.91 19.22 -29.71
C PRO A 691 3.06 17.82 -29.09
N GLU A 692 3.48 17.73 -27.82
CA GLU A 692 3.61 16.48 -27.08
C GLU A 692 2.25 15.80 -26.86
N ILE A 693 1.21 16.57 -26.53
CA ILE A 693 -0.15 16.07 -26.34
C ILE A 693 -0.70 15.57 -27.67
N LEU A 694 -0.54 16.35 -28.74
CA LEU A 694 -1.00 15.95 -30.08
C LEU A 694 -0.26 14.72 -30.59
N ASN A 695 1.04 14.59 -30.30
CA ASN A 695 1.82 13.38 -30.58
C ASN A 695 1.26 12.17 -29.81
N ALA A 696 1.01 12.29 -28.51
CA ALA A 696 0.43 11.22 -27.70
C ALA A 696 -0.96 10.80 -28.22
N VAL A 697 -1.80 11.77 -28.58
CA VAL A 697 -3.13 11.52 -29.15
C VAL A 697 -3.00 10.76 -30.47
N GLN A 698 -2.19 11.26 -31.41
CA GLN A 698 -1.94 10.60 -32.69
C GLN A 698 -1.44 9.16 -32.51
N TYR A 699 -0.41 8.97 -31.68
CA TYR A 699 0.23 7.68 -31.45
C TYR A 699 -0.71 6.67 -30.78
N SER A 700 -1.58 7.13 -29.88
CA SER A 700 -2.62 6.28 -29.29
C SER A 700 -3.66 5.83 -30.32
N LEU A 701 -4.03 6.71 -31.27
CA LEU A 701 -4.98 6.38 -32.34
C LEU A 701 -4.37 5.46 -33.39
N GLU A 702 -3.10 5.66 -33.74
CA GLU A 702 -2.31 4.76 -34.59
C GLU A 702 -2.27 3.34 -34.00
N GLU A 703 -2.04 3.23 -32.69
CA GLU A 703 -2.02 1.95 -32.00
C GLU A 703 -3.39 1.23 -32.03
N ASP A 704 -4.47 1.96 -31.74
CA ASP A 704 -5.83 1.42 -31.78
C ASP A 704 -6.22 0.96 -33.20
N ALA A 705 -5.93 1.79 -34.21
CA ALA A 705 -6.13 1.45 -35.62
C ALA A 705 -5.36 0.19 -36.02
N CYS A 706 -4.08 0.11 -35.66
CA CYS A 706 -3.26 -1.07 -35.90
C CYS A 706 -3.81 -2.32 -35.20
N ASN A 707 -4.29 -2.18 -33.95
CA ASN A 707 -4.86 -3.28 -33.19
C ASN A 707 -6.19 -3.78 -33.78
N GLU A 708 -7.09 -2.88 -34.20
CA GLU A 708 -8.33 -3.26 -34.89
C GLU A 708 -8.01 -4.06 -36.17
N ILE A 709 -7.10 -3.57 -37.01
CA ILE A 709 -6.70 -4.25 -38.25
C ILE A 709 -6.03 -5.60 -37.95
N LYS A 710 -5.13 -5.64 -36.96
CA LYS A 710 -4.44 -6.87 -36.54
C LYS A 710 -5.42 -7.92 -36.04
N ASN A 711 -6.42 -7.53 -35.25
CA ASN A 711 -7.44 -8.44 -34.72
C ASN A 711 -8.32 -8.99 -35.86
N TYR A 712 -8.80 -8.11 -36.74
CA TYR A 712 -9.62 -8.48 -37.89
C TYR A 712 -8.93 -9.48 -38.83
N LEU A 713 -7.64 -9.27 -39.10
CA LEU A 713 -6.83 -10.09 -40.00
C LEU A 713 -6.23 -11.33 -39.33
N GLY A 714 -6.08 -11.34 -38.00
CA GLY A 714 -5.39 -12.39 -37.25
C GLY A 714 -6.13 -13.73 -37.18
N ALA A 715 -7.46 -13.71 -37.33
CA ALA A 715 -8.33 -14.90 -37.31
C ALA A 715 -8.94 -15.25 -38.68
N ALA A 716 -8.43 -14.64 -39.76
CA ALA A 716 -9.00 -14.80 -41.08
C ALA A 716 -8.84 -16.23 -41.63
N PRO A 717 -9.91 -16.85 -42.17
CA PRO A 717 -9.81 -18.11 -42.88
C PRO A 717 -8.98 -17.98 -44.16
N LEU A 718 -8.71 -19.12 -44.81
CA LEU A 718 -7.92 -19.14 -46.05
C LEU A 718 -8.61 -18.40 -47.20
N ILE A 719 -9.90 -18.68 -47.35
CA ILE A 719 -10.83 -18.04 -48.27
C ILE A 719 -11.86 -17.35 -47.39
N ASP A 720 -12.05 -16.05 -47.59
CA ASP A 720 -12.96 -15.27 -46.76
C ASP A 720 -14.08 -14.63 -47.57
N ASN A 721 -15.29 -14.83 -47.09
CA ASN A 721 -16.51 -14.34 -47.71
C ASN A 721 -17.00 -13.03 -47.06
N LEU A 722 -16.22 -12.41 -46.16
CA LEU A 722 -16.50 -11.03 -45.73
C LEU A 722 -16.04 -10.08 -46.84
N THR A 723 -16.99 -9.54 -47.58
CA THR A 723 -16.76 -8.58 -48.65
C THR A 723 -17.27 -7.21 -48.25
N PHE A 724 -16.38 -6.23 -48.19
CA PHE A 724 -16.75 -4.82 -48.09
C PHE A 724 -17.07 -4.30 -49.49
N GLY A 725 -18.34 -3.96 -49.78
CA GLY A 725 -18.73 -3.41 -51.09
C GLY A 725 -20.23 -3.40 -51.42
N SER A 726 -21.08 -4.10 -50.65
CA SER A 726 -22.56 -3.99 -50.75
C SER A 726 -23.08 -2.75 -50.01
N LYS A 727 -24.36 -2.36 -50.20
CA LYS A 727 -25.01 -1.29 -49.40
C LYS A 727 -24.89 -1.50 -47.87
N THR A 728 -24.80 -2.76 -47.42
CA THR A 728 -24.58 -3.15 -46.02
C THR A 728 -23.13 -3.03 -45.54
N SER A 729 -22.20 -2.58 -46.40
CA SER A 729 -20.77 -2.53 -46.10
C SER A 729 -20.37 -1.47 -45.09
N HIS A 730 -21.11 -0.36 -45.01
CA HIS A 730 -20.83 0.70 -44.04
C HIS A 730 -21.05 0.20 -42.60
N ASP A 731 -22.14 -0.54 -42.36
CA ASP A 731 -22.43 -1.11 -41.05
C ASP A 731 -21.40 -2.18 -40.66
N GLN A 732 -21.01 -3.04 -41.60
CA GLN A 732 -19.96 -4.04 -41.35
C GLN A 732 -18.60 -3.40 -41.05
N PHE A 733 -18.25 -2.30 -41.72
CA PHE A 733 -17.02 -1.57 -41.43
C PHE A 733 -17.06 -0.95 -40.04
N LYS A 734 -18.17 -0.29 -39.67
CA LYS A 734 -18.39 0.28 -38.33
C LYS A 734 -18.29 -0.79 -37.22
N VAL A 735 -18.84 -1.98 -37.44
CA VAL A 735 -18.77 -3.10 -36.49
C VAL A 735 -17.33 -3.59 -36.28
N HIS A 736 -16.54 -3.70 -37.35
CA HIS A 736 -15.19 -4.26 -37.28
C HIS A 736 -14.08 -3.24 -37.03
N PHE A 737 -14.34 -1.97 -37.28
CA PHE A 737 -13.36 -0.90 -37.18
C PHE A 737 -13.98 0.37 -36.59
N PRO A 738 -14.55 0.31 -35.38
CA PRO A 738 -15.22 1.47 -34.80
C PRO A 738 -14.27 2.66 -34.65
N CYS A 739 -13.00 2.47 -34.28
CA CYS A 739 -12.00 3.55 -34.23
C CYS A 739 -11.77 4.17 -35.61
N LEU A 740 -11.44 3.36 -36.62
CA LEU A 740 -11.18 3.88 -37.97
C LEU A 740 -12.41 4.53 -38.60
N ASN A 741 -13.60 3.96 -38.36
CA ASN A 741 -14.85 4.55 -38.82
C ASN A 741 -15.05 5.94 -38.20
N THR A 742 -14.82 6.09 -36.88
CA THR A 742 -14.90 7.40 -36.22
C THR A 742 -13.85 8.37 -36.77
N ILE A 743 -12.60 7.92 -37.00
CA ILE A 743 -11.54 8.78 -37.58
C ILE A 743 -11.96 9.26 -38.96
N ILE A 744 -12.39 8.35 -39.85
CA ILE A 744 -12.84 8.68 -41.20
C ILE A 744 -13.98 9.69 -41.12
N GLN A 745 -15.06 9.37 -40.39
CA GLN A 745 -16.23 10.24 -40.24
C GLN A 745 -15.87 11.64 -39.75
N GLN A 746 -15.00 11.75 -38.74
CA GLN A 746 -14.57 13.06 -38.24
C GLN A 746 -13.78 13.84 -39.30
N VAL A 747 -12.87 13.20 -40.03
CA VAL A 747 -12.16 13.86 -41.15
C VAL A 747 -13.13 14.25 -42.26
N GLU A 748 -14.20 13.49 -42.53
CA GLU A 748 -15.22 13.91 -43.51
C GLU A 748 -15.96 15.17 -43.04
N THR A 749 -16.25 15.28 -41.74
CA THR A 749 -16.98 16.43 -41.16
C THR A 749 -16.13 17.67 -40.91
N CYS A 750 -14.80 17.55 -40.75
CA CYS A 750 -13.91 18.71 -40.56
C CYS A 750 -13.81 19.54 -41.84
N GLU A 751 -13.77 20.87 -41.77
CA GLU A 751 -13.62 21.74 -42.96
C GLU A 751 -12.27 21.51 -43.67
N GLY A 752 -11.19 21.34 -42.90
CA GLY A 752 -9.86 20.98 -43.39
C GLY A 752 -9.58 19.47 -43.36
N THR A 753 -8.36 19.09 -43.75
CA THR A 753 -7.89 17.70 -43.67
C THR A 753 -6.73 17.62 -42.65
N PRO A 754 -7.01 17.30 -41.38
CA PRO A 754 -5.99 17.43 -40.34
C PRO A 754 -4.78 16.56 -40.62
N ALA A 755 -3.58 17.15 -40.65
CA ALA A 755 -2.37 16.47 -41.12
C ALA A 755 -2.04 15.23 -40.28
N ARG A 756 -2.27 15.34 -38.97
CA ARG A 756 -2.07 14.23 -38.03
C ARG A 756 -3.10 13.12 -38.18
N ALA A 757 -4.36 13.45 -38.48
CA ALA A 757 -5.38 12.43 -38.76
C ALA A 757 -5.04 11.64 -40.03
N LEU A 758 -4.44 12.30 -41.03
CA LEU A 758 -3.91 11.63 -42.22
C LEU A 758 -2.77 10.67 -41.90
N GLU A 759 -1.88 10.98 -40.97
CA GLU A 759 -0.84 10.03 -40.51
C GLU A 759 -1.44 8.78 -39.85
N VAL A 760 -2.52 8.93 -39.09
CA VAL A 760 -3.26 7.77 -38.53
C VAL A 760 -3.84 6.91 -39.66
N LEU A 761 -4.46 7.52 -40.67
CA LEU A 761 -5.00 6.82 -41.84
C LEU A 761 -3.90 6.12 -42.67
N LYS A 762 -2.75 6.77 -42.87
CA LYS A 762 -1.58 6.15 -43.52
C LYS A 762 -1.10 4.94 -42.74
N THR A 763 -1.03 5.04 -41.41
CA THR A 763 -0.64 3.93 -40.53
C THR A 763 -1.65 2.78 -40.62
N ALA A 764 -2.94 3.09 -40.64
CA ALA A 764 -4.00 2.09 -40.84
C ALA A 764 -3.85 1.38 -42.20
N MET A 765 -3.69 2.14 -43.29
CA MET A 765 -3.45 1.57 -44.62
C MET A 765 -2.17 0.71 -44.65
N ALA A 766 -1.08 1.17 -44.01
CA ALA A 766 0.15 0.39 -43.88
C ALA A 766 -0.08 -0.95 -43.15
N ALA A 767 -0.91 -0.97 -42.10
CA ALA A 767 -1.24 -2.18 -41.35
C ALA A 767 -2.03 -3.21 -42.19
N THR A 768 -2.74 -2.77 -43.23
CA THR A 768 -3.40 -3.68 -44.18
C THR A 768 -2.41 -4.42 -45.08
N ASN A 769 -1.19 -3.93 -45.30
CA ASN A 769 -0.16 -4.65 -46.06
C ASN A 769 0.41 -5.85 -45.29
N PRO A 770 0.98 -6.88 -45.94
CA PRO A 770 1.56 -8.02 -45.23
C PRO A 770 2.60 -7.63 -44.18
N GLN A 771 2.39 -8.10 -42.95
CA GLN A 771 3.17 -7.73 -41.76
C GLN A 771 4.30 -8.74 -41.45
N LYS A 772 4.27 -9.93 -42.09
CA LYS A 772 5.24 -11.02 -41.89
C LYS A 772 5.71 -11.59 -43.24
N LYS A 773 6.93 -12.15 -43.30
CA LYS A 773 7.46 -12.86 -44.50
C LYS A 773 6.48 -13.90 -45.07
N ARG A 774 5.88 -14.71 -44.19
CA ARG A 774 4.87 -15.71 -44.56
C ARG A 774 3.60 -15.09 -45.18
N GLN A 775 3.21 -13.90 -44.74
CA GLN A 775 2.04 -13.21 -45.32
C GLN A 775 2.34 -12.66 -46.70
N VAL A 776 3.56 -12.15 -46.94
CA VAL A 776 4.02 -11.75 -48.27
C VAL A 776 4.00 -12.95 -49.22
N ALA A 777 4.62 -14.07 -48.82
CA ALA A 777 4.62 -15.30 -49.62
C ALA A 777 3.19 -15.78 -49.93
N ARG A 778 2.29 -15.73 -48.94
CA ARG A 778 0.89 -16.13 -49.11
C ARG A 778 0.12 -15.20 -50.06
N GLU A 779 0.40 -13.91 -50.06
CA GLU A 779 -0.19 -12.97 -51.01
C GLU A 779 0.20 -13.31 -52.46
N PHE A 780 1.47 -13.69 -52.68
CA PHE A 780 1.94 -14.13 -54.00
C PHE A 780 1.35 -15.48 -54.45
N THR A 781 1.20 -16.44 -53.53
CA THR A 781 0.73 -17.78 -53.90
C THR A 781 -0.79 -17.91 -53.99
N LEU A 782 -1.56 -17.05 -53.32
CA LEU A 782 -3.03 -17.09 -53.28
C LEU A 782 -3.64 -15.69 -53.40
N PRO A 783 -3.51 -14.99 -54.54
CA PRO A 783 -3.87 -13.57 -54.64
C PRO A 783 -5.37 -13.28 -54.50
N PHE A 784 -6.25 -14.25 -54.75
CA PHE A 784 -7.70 -14.06 -54.75
C PHE A 784 -8.36 -14.40 -53.40
N GLY A 785 -9.40 -13.65 -53.03
CA GLY A 785 -10.25 -13.95 -51.87
C GLY A 785 -9.62 -13.72 -50.50
N GLN A 786 -8.50 -12.97 -50.43
CA GLN A 786 -7.87 -12.65 -49.15
C GLN A 786 -8.58 -11.48 -48.45
N ARG A 787 -9.09 -11.73 -47.23
CA ARG A 787 -9.62 -10.70 -46.31
C ARG A 787 -8.76 -9.43 -46.26
N ARG A 788 -7.44 -9.61 -46.26
CA ARG A 788 -6.44 -8.53 -46.25
C ARG A 788 -6.53 -7.65 -47.50
N GLY A 789 -6.54 -8.26 -48.69
CA GLY A 789 -6.65 -7.53 -49.95
C GLY A 789 -7.99 -6.81 -50.09
N HIS A 790 -9.09 -7.42 -49.64
CA HIS A 790 -10.40 -6.77 -49.62
C HIS A 790 -10.41 -5.54 -48.70
N LEU A 791 -9.91 -5.67 -47.47
CA LEU A 791 -9.82 -4.54 -46.53
C LEU A 791 -8.93 -3.43 -47.08
N GLN A 792 -7.75 -3.79 -47.63
CA GLN A 792 -6.84 -2.83 -48.24
C GLN A 792 -7.52 -2.07 -49.38
N SER A 793 -8.14 -2.79 -50.33
CA SER A 793 -8.83 -2.16 -51.45
C SER A 793 -9.98 -1.27 -50.99
N TYR A 794 -10.76 -1.69 -49.98
CA TYR A 794 -11.86 -0.91 -49.44
C TYR A 794 -11.35 0.37 -48.76
N LEU A 795 -10.38 0.25 -47.85
CA LEU A 795 -9.83 1.38 -47.10
C LEU A 795 -9.17 2.39 -48.03
N THR A 796 -8.37 1.93 -49.00
CA THR A 796 -7.76 2.80 -50.02
C THR A 796 -8.83 3.56 -50.82
N LYS A 797 -9.86 2.87 -51.33
CA LYS A 797 -10.94 3.52 -52.07
C LYS A 797 -11.70 4.53 -51.21
N ARG A 798 -12.01 4.19 -49.96
CA ARG A 798 -12.76 5.07 -49.04
C ARG A 798 -11.95 6.31 -48.69
N VAL A 799 -10.68 6.16 -48.31
CA VAL A 799 -9.80 7.28 -47.97
C VAL A 799 -9.56 8.17 -49.19
N GLU A 800 -9.35 7.61 -50.38
CA GLU A 800 -9.17 8.43 -51.58
C GLU A 800 -10.45 9.14 -52.04
N SER A 801 -11.61 8.54 -51.85
CA SER A 801 -12.90 9.23 -52.06
C SER A 801 -12.97 10.43 -51.13
N LEU A 802 -12.76 10.21 -49.84
CA LEU A 802 -12.74 11.26 -48.83
C LEU A 802 -11.77 12.40 -49.19
N LEU A 803 -10.54 12.06 -49.58
CA LEU A 803 -9.54 13.09 -49.95
C LEU A 803 -9.92 13.83 -51.23
N ARG A 804 -10.52 13.16 -52.23
CA ARG A 804 -11.07 13.84 -53.42
C ARG A 804 -12.19 14.80 -53.04
N ASP A 805 -13.08 14.39 -52.13
CA ASP A 805 -14.16 15.23 -51.63
C ASP A 805 -13.61 16.45 -50.86
N LYS A 806 -12.38 16.35 -50.31
CA LYS A 806 -11.60 17.45 -49.70
C LYS A 806 -10.70 18.20 -50.69
N GLY A 807 -10.85 18.01 -51.99
CA GLY A 807 -10.10 18.75 -53.02
C GLY A 807 -8.66 18.26 -53.27
N TYR A 808 -8.32 17.02 -52.91
CA TYR A 808 -7.01 16.46 -53.27
C TYR A 808 -6.96 16.07 -54.75
N GLU A 809 -6.15 16.80 -55.50
CA GLU A 809 -5.80 16.49 -56.89
C GLU A 809 -5.12 15.11 -57.04
N PRO A 810 -5.17 14.48 -58.22
CA PRO A 810 -4.55 13.18 -58.48
C PRO A 810 -3.07 13.08 -58.06
N ASP A 811 -2.31 14.15 -58.24
CA ASP A 811 -0.89 14.21 -57.84
C ASP A 811 -0.71 14.24 -56.33
N ARG A 812 -1.59 14.95 -55.60
CA ARG A 812 -1.59 14.94 -54.12
C ARG A 812 -2.00 13.57 -53.59
N LEU A 813 -2.96 12.89 -54.22
CA LEU A 813 -3.32 11.51 -53.86
C LEU A 813 -2.16 10.54 -54.13
N LYS A 814 -1.42 10.72 -55.23
CA LYS A 814 -0.22 9.94 -55.54
C LYS A 814 0.88 10.17 -54.50
N ALA A 815 1.12 11.42 -54.10
CA ALA A 815 2.05 11.77 -53.04
C ALA A 815 1.62 11.17 -51.69
N PHE A 816 0.33 11.24 -51.36
CA PHE A 816 -0.23 10.61 -50.16
C PHE A 816 0.05 9.09 -50.14
N ARG A 817 -0.23 8.38 -51.24
CA ARG A 817 0.08 6.94 -51.36
C ARG A 817 1.57 6.65 -51.19
N ALA A 818 2.43 7.44 -51.82
CA ALA A 818 3.88 7.29 -51.74
C ALA A 818 4.42 7.51 -50.32
N SER A 819 3.74 8.34 -49.52
CA SER A 819 4.12 8.60 -48.13
C SER A 819 3.76 7.48 -47.14
N ILE A 820 2.98 6.47 -47.56
CA ILE A 820 2.63 5.33 -46.71
C ILE A 820 3.88 4.48 -46.43
N LYS A 821 4.39 4.56 -45.21
CA LYS A 821 5.61 3.86 -44.77
C LYS A 821 5.34 2.35 -44.59
N HIS A 822 5.52 1.57 -45.66
CA HIS A 822 5.55 0.10 -45.61
C HIS A 822 6.55 -0.48 -46.61
N SER A 823 7.30 -1.50 -46.21
CA SER A 823 8.16 -2.26 -47.14
C SER A 823 7.88 -3.75 -47.07
N ARG A 824 7.67 -4.37 -48.24
CA ARG A 824 7.60 -5.84 -48.36
C ARG A 824 8.96 -6.51 -48.17
N MET A 825 10.05 -5.77 -48.39
CA MET A 825 11.42 -6.28 -48.40
C MET A 825 12.13 -6.06 -47.06
N SER A 826 12.09 -4.82 -46.53
CA SER A 826 12.73 -4.50 -45.25
C SER A 826 11.95 -5.08 -44.07
N GLY A 827 12.63 -5.84 -43.20
CA GLY A 827 11.99 -6.41 -42.00
C GLY A 827 11.54 -5.35 -40.98
N SER A 828 12.32 -4.27 -40.83
CA SER A 828 12.03 -3.18 -39.88
C SER A 828 10.83 -2.33 -40.31
N LEU A 829 10.63 -2.14 -41.61
CA LEU A 829 9.53 -1.34 -42.18
C LEU A 829 8.27 -2.17 -42.50
N ARG A 830 8.29 -3.48 -42.29
CA ARG A 830 7.18 -4.37 -42.66
C ARG A 830 6.12 -4.49 -41.59
N ASN A 831 6.51 -4.45 -40.32
CA ASN A 831 5.64 -4.69 -39.18
C ASN A 831 5.20 -3.36 -38.58
N THR A 832 4.15 -2.78 -39.13
CA THR A 832 3.57 -1.50 -38.73
C THR A 832 3.27 -1.45 -37.23
N ALA A 833 2.74 -2.52 -36.64
CA ALA A 833 2.47 -2.56 -35.20
C ALA A 833 3.74 -2.44 -34.35
N LYS A 834 4.88 -3.00 -34.80
CA LYS A 834 6.17 -2.83 -34.12
C LYS A 834 6.74 -1.42 -34.31
N ILE A 835 6.46 -0.77 -35.45
CA ILE A 835 6.90 0.61 -35.71
C ILE A 835 6.15 1.57 -34.79
N VAL A 836 4.83 1.42 -34.69
CA VAL A 836 3.99 2.19 -33.76
C VAL A 836 4.45 1.95 -32.32
N GLU A 837 4.65 0.69 -31.92
CA GLU A 837 5.17 0.38 -30.59
C GLU A 837 6.53 1.04 -30.32
N ALA A 838 7.48 0.95 -31.25
CA ALA A 838 8.79 1.59 -31.09
C ALA A 838 8.68 3.11 -30.92
N ARG A 839 7.77 3.75 -31.67
CA ARG A 839 7.48 5.18 -31.56
C ARG A 839 6.85 5.54 -30.21
N ASN A 840 5.94 4.71 -29.72
CA ASN A 840 5.31 4.91 -28.40
C ASN A 840 6.34 4.73 -27.27
N VAL A 841 7.22 3.75 -27.38
CA VAL A 841 8.35 3.51 -26.47
C VAL A 841 9.28 4.72 -26.43
N GLU A 842 9.66 5.24 -27.60
CA GLU A 842 10.48 6.45 -27.72
C GLU A 842 9.78 7.67 -27.10
N PHE A 843 8.50 7.88 -27.41
CA PHE A 843 7.71 9.00 -26.87
C PHE A 843 7.57 8.94 -25.35
N THR A 844 7.32 7.75 -24.80
CA THR A 844 7.12 7.57 -23.35
C THR A 844 8.43 7.55 -22.56
N GLY A 845 9.58 7.43 -23.23
CA GLY A 845 10.89 7.39 -22.59
C GLY A 845 11.15 6.12 -21.76
N VAL A 846 10.31 5.09 -21.86
CA VAL A 846 10.49 3.81 -21.15
C VAL A 846 11.05 2.75 -22.10
N TYR A 847 11.65 1.68 -21.56
CA TYR A 847 12.13 0.57 -22.39
C TYR A 847 10.98 -0.25 -22.97
N THR A 848 11.18 -0.92 -24.11
CA THR A 848 10.12 -1.72 -24.77
C THR A 848 9.52 -2.81 -23.87
N GLU A 849 10.33 -3.47 -23.05
CA GLU A 849 9.80 -4.46 -22.10
C GLU A 849 8.94 -3.82 -21.02
N GLU A 850 9.35 -2.66 -20.53
CA GLU A 850 8.64 -1.88 -19.52
C GLU A 850 7.34 -1.33 -20.09
N TYR A 851 7.32 -0.86 -21.33
CA TYR A 851 6.11 -0.47 -22.05
C TYR A 851 5.10 -1.63 -22.14
N ARG A 852 5.56 -2.83 -22.53
CA ARG A 852 4.71 -4.03 -22.65
C ARG A 852 4.26 -4.63 -21.32
N LYS A 853 5.12 -4.63 -20.30
CA LYS A 853 4.82 -5.21 -18.98
C LYS A 853 4.03 -4.24 -18.12
N GLY A 854 4.42 -2.97 -18.20
CA GLY A 854 3.85 -1.85 -17.46
C GLY A 854 2.51 -1.39 -17.99
N ARG A 855 2.10 -1.82 -19.18
CA ARG A 855 0.76 -1.58 -19.73
C ARG A 855 0.09 -2.90 -20.09
N LYS A 856 -1.13 -3.11 -19.61
CA LYS A 856 -1.90 -4.32 -19.87
C LYS A 856 -3.35 -3.98 -20.12
N ALA A 857 -3.85 -4.36 -21.28
CA ALA A 857 -5.26 -4.21 -21.65
C ALA A 857 -5.99 -5.54 -21.50
N THR A 858 -7.32 -5.50 -21.46
CA THR A 858 -8.12 -6.75 -21.40
C THR A 858 -7.89 -7.65 -22.60
N GLN A 859 -7.52 -7.10 -23.77
CA GLN A 859 -7.15 -7.88 -24.96
C GLN A 859 -5.91 -8.75 -24.73
N ASP A 860 -4.98 -8.36 -23.86
CA ASP A 860 -3.77 -9.14 -23.59
C ASP A 860 -4.07 -10.37 -22.71
N LEU A 861 -5.12 -10.26 -21.89
CA LEU A 861 -5.56 -11.31 -20.97
C LEU A 861 -6.56 -12.27 -21.60
N VAL A 862 -7.50 -11.73 -22.38
CA VAL A 862 -8.56 -12.47 -23.07
C VAL A 862 -8.56 -12.00 -24.53
N PRO A 863 -7.67 -12.56 -25.37
CA PRO A 863 -7.45 -12.04 -26.71
C PRO A 863 -8.53 -12.41 -27.71
N LYS A 864 -9.31 -13.48 -27.45
CA LYS A 864 -10.23 -14.07 -28.42
C LYS A 864 -11.41 -14.74 -27.72
N THR A 865 -12.44 -15.05 -28.50
CA THR A 865 -13.52 -15.97 -28.13
C THR A 865 -13.00 -17.29 -27.55
N VAL A 866 -13.55 -17.71 -26.42
CA VAL A 866 -13.11 -18.86 -25.63
C VAL A 866 -14.20 -19.92 -25.61
N LEU A 867 -13.81 -21.19 -25.74
CA LEU A 867 -14.68 -22.33 -25.47
C LEU A 867 -14.47 -22.75 -24.01
N CYS A 868 -15.54 -22.93 -23.25
CA CYS A 868 -15.48 -23.41 -21.87
C CYS A 868 -16.42 -24.58 -21.60
N THR A 869 -16.30 -25.10 -20.41
CA THR A 869 -17.18 -26.09 -19.79
C THR A 869 -18.24 -25.40 -18.91
N ALA A 870 -19.34 -26.10 -18.63
CA ALA A 870 -20.36 -25.60 -17.70
C ALA A 870 -19.80 -25.34 -16.30
N ALA A 871 -18.84 -26.17 -15.85
CA ALA A 871 -18.18 -25.99 -14.56
C ALA A 871 -17.36 -24.69 -14.51
N GLU A 872 -16.61 -24.35 -15.56
CA GLU A 872 -15.86 -23.09 -15.64
C GLU A 872 -16.80 -21.87 -15.66
N TRP A 873 -17.93 -21.96 -16.38
CA TRP A 873 -18.97 -20.93 -16.39
C TRP A 873 -19.54 -20.69 -14.99
N ASP A 874 -19.98 -21.76 -14.31
CA ASP A 874 -20.58 -21.68 -12.98
C ASP A 874 -19.57 -21.27 -11.91
N THR A 875 -18.31 -21.71 -12.02
CA THR A 875 -17.20 -21.26 -11.15
C THR A 875 -17.04 -19.75 -11.26
N ARG A 876 -17.07 -19.21 -12.48
CA ARG A 876 -16.94 -17.78 -12.69
C ARG A 876 -18.13 -16.98 -12.18
N TYR A 877 -19.34 -17.49 -12.36
CA TYR A 877 -20.52 -16.92 -11.71
C TYR A 877 -20.33 -16.86 -10.18
N GLN A 878 -19.92 -17.96 -9.56
CA GLN A 878 -19.69 -18.03 -8.10
C GLN A 878 -18.61 -17.06 -7.62
N GLU A 879 -17.52 -16.90 -8.36
CA GLU A 879 -16.46 -15.92 -8.04
C GLU A 879 -16.98 -14.48 -8.04
N ILE A 880 -17.81 -14.13 -9.03
CA ILE A 880 -18.43 -12.80 -9.14
C ILE A 880 -19.40 -12.59 -7.97
N GLU A 881 -20.28 -13.55 -7.67
CA GLU A 881 -21.22 -13.46 -6.55
C GLU A 881 -20.50 -13.37 -5.20
N LYS A 882 -19.44 -14.16 -4.99
CA LYS A 882 -18.61 -14.08 -3.79
C LYS A 882 -17.99 -12.70 -3.64
N THR A 883 -17.51 -12.11 -4.72
CA THR A 883 -16.95 -10.75 -4.74
C THR A 883 -18.02 -9.71 -4.42
N ARG A 884 -19.21 -9.80 -5.01
CA ARG A 884 -20.37 -8.95 -4.73
C ARG A 884 -20.79 -9.02 -3.26
N HIS A 885 -20.90 -10.21 -2.69
CA HIS A 885 -21.23 -10.37 -1.26
C HIS A 885 -20.16 -9.79 -0.34
N ARG A 886 -18.87 -9.98 -0.66
CA ARG A 886 -17.76 -9.37 0.08
C ARG A 886 -17.82 -7.84 -0.01
N LEU A 887 -18.08 -7.31 -1.19
CA LEU A 887 -18.23 -5.88 -1.43
C LEU A 887 -19.36 -5.29 -0.60
N LYS A 888 -20.56 -5.89 -0.68
CA LYS A 888 -21.72 -5.45 0.11
C LYS A 888 -21.40 -5.39 1.60
N ARG A 889 -20.75 -6.43 2.15
CA ARG A 889 -20.32 -6.42 3.57
C ARG A 889 -19.29 -5.32 3.89
N SER A 890 -18.34 -5.07 2.98
CA SER A 890 -17.33 -4.03 3.14
C SER A 890 -17.96 -2.64 3.16
N VAL A 891 -18.83 -2.37 2.19
CA VAL A 891 -19.57 -1.12 2.03
C VAL A 891 -20.49 -0.87 3.23
N THR A 892 -21.25 -1.89 3.68
CA THR A 892 -22.08 -1.77 4.90
C THR A 892 -21.24 -1.43 6.13
N LYS A 893 -20.10 -2.11 6.35
CA LYS A 893 -19.19 -1.77 7.46
C LYS A 893 -18.63 -0.36 7.36
N ALA A 894 -18.27 0.08 6.16
CA ALA A 894 -17.80 1.43 5.92
C ALA A 894 -18.87 2.46 6.29
N PHE A 895 -20.11 2.26 5.86
CA PHE A 895 -21.23 3.12 6.21
C PHE A 895 -21.52 3.12 7.71
N GLU A 896 -21.53 1.96 8.37
CA GLU A 896 -21.72 1.87 9.82
C GLU A 896 -20.63 2.62 10.61
N LYS A 897 -19.36 2.43 10.24
CA LYS A 897 -18.23 3.12 10.88
C LYS A 897 -18.31 4.62 10.64
N ARG A 898 -18.63 5.04 9.41
CA ARG A 898 -18.77 6.44 9.06
C ARG A 898 -19.92 7.12 9.82
N ALA A 899 -21.11 6.51 9.86
CA ALA A 899 -22.26 7.06 10.59
C ALA A 899 -21.97 7.23 12.10
N LYS A 900 -21.11 6.38 12.68
CA LYS A 900 -20.65 6.51 14.06
C LYS A 900 -19.67 7.67 14.25
N MET A 901 -18.81 7.90 13.26
CA MET A 901 -17.60 8.73 13.38
C MET A 901 -17.71 10.13 12.75
N SER A 902 -18.62 10.36 11.81
CA SER A 902 -18.79 11.66 11.14
C SER A 902 -20.22 12.14 11.28
N THR A 903 -20.40 13.46 11.46
CA THR A 903 -21.74 14.08 11.45
C THR A 903 -22.15 14.55 10.06
N LEU A 904 -21.30 14.36 9.04
CA LEU A 904 -21.57 14.84 7.70
C LEU A 904 -22.66 13.98 7.02
N LYS A 905 -23.86 14.57 6.90
CA LYS A 905 -24.85 14.19 5.87
C LYS A 905 -24.32 14.71 4.53
N LEU A 906 -24.27 13.87 3.50
CA LEU A 906 -23.72 14.28 2.20
C LEU A 906 -24.82 14.90 1.36
N ASP A 907 -25.29 16.07 1.78
CA ASP A 907 -26.19 16.84 0.93
C ASP A 907 -25.39 17.55 -0.16
N ALA A 908 -25.46 17.00 -1.38
CA ALA A 908 -24.93 17.65 -2.58
C ALA A 908 -25.67 18.96 -2.91
N SER A 909 -26.88 19.15 -2.37
CA SER A 909 -27.77 20.29 -2.64
C SER A 909 -27.47 21.52 -1.75
N GLU A 910 -27.08 21.35 -0.48
CA GLU A 910 -26.82 22.47 0.44
C GLU A 910 -25.49 23.19 0.14
N ILE A 911 -24.49 22.49 -0.39
CA ILE A 911 -23.16 23.06 -0.68
C ILE A 911 -23.19 23.93 -1.95
N ALA A 912 -23.97 23.54 -2.96
CA ALA A 912 -24.12 24.31 -4.20
C ALA A 912 -24.93 25.62 -4.00
N GLY A 913 -25.82 25.68 -3.01
CA GLY A 913 -26.59 26.88 -2.69
C GLY A 913 -25.76 28.01 -2.09
N ASN A 914 -24.75 27.67 -1.28
CA ASN A 914 -23.94 28.66 -0.56
C ASN A 914 -22.80 29.28 -1.38
N SER A 915 -22.33 28.64 -2.44
CA SER A 915 -21.35 29.23 -3.37
C SER A 915 -21.99 30.23 -4.33
N LYS A 916 -23.25 30.00 -4.73
CA LYS A 916 -24.01 30.92 -5.58
C LYS A 916 -24.40 32.22 -4.84
N ALA A 917 -24.81 32.10 -3.58
CA ALA A 917 -25.15 33.25 -2.74
C ALA A 917 -23.94 34.18 -2.44
N LYS A 918 -22.71 33.63 -2.37
CA LYS A 918 -21.49 34.43 -2.15
C LYS A 918 -20.95 35.14 -3.41
N LEU A 919 -21.32 34.66 -4.61
CA LEU A 919 -20.98 35.31 -5.87
C LEU A 919 -21.98 36.42 -6.23
N GLU A 920 -23.24 36.31 -5.82
CA GLU A 920 -24.24 37.37 -6.01
C GLU A 920 -24.02 38.56 -5.05
N ASP A 921 -23.50 38.34 -3.84
CA ASP A 921 -23.17 39.45 -2.89
C ASP A 921 -21.90 40.24 -3.25
N GLN A 922 -21.12 39.81 -4.25
CA GLN A 922 -19.99 40.60 -4.80
C GLN A 922 -20.33 41.34 -6.10
N ALA A 923 -21.52 41.12 -6.67
CA ALA A 923 -22.05 41.93 -7.75
C ALA A 923 -22.80 43.13 -7.16
N GLY A 924 -22.09 44.26 -7.01
CA GLY A 924 -22.71 45.53 -6.62
C GLY A 924 -23.87 45.93 -7.55
N PRO A 925 -24.83 46.74 -7.06
CA PRO A 925 -26.04 47.06 -7.81
C PRO A 925 -25.70 47.92 -9.04
N SER A 926 -25.73 47.32 -10.23
CA SER A 926 -25.74 48.09 -11.47
C SER A 926 -27.11 48.77 -11.61
N SER A 927 -27.07 50.09 -11.67
CA SER A 927 -28.19 50.99 -11.96
C SER A 927 -28.92 50.65 -13.26
N ARG A 928 -30.21 51.05 -13.28
CA ARG A 928 -31.11 51.19 -14.44
C ARG A 928 -30.45 51.46 -15.79
#